data_AF-A0A348TMS4-F1
#
_entry.id   AF-A0A348TMS4-F1
#
_cell.length_a   1.000
_cell.length_b   1.000
_cell.length_c   1.000
_cell.angle_alpha   90.00
_cell.angle_beta   90.00
_cell.angle_gamma   90.00
#
_symmetry.space_group_name_H-M   'P 1'
#
loop_
_entity.id
_entity.type
_entity.pdbx_description
1 polymer ?
#
loop_
_entity_poly.entity_id
_entity_poly.type
_entity_poly.pdbx_seq_one_letter_code
_entity_poly.pdbx_strand_id
1 'polypeptide(L)'
;MNKVNIIPEPSKAQHLTLRLLIVFAILNTAFFWIILLNPNNVGHPVLYWIIIGTMGFNSLSLLHEWYHYFSISTPKIPQSSRPYTVDIFTTFCKGETHEMIVQTLEAIQKITYPHQTYLCDEENDPFLVEECKRLGVHHVTRKIKINAKAGNINNALAQSSGELCVVLDPDHVPAPNFLDPIVPHFEDPEVGFVQVVQAYGNLDENLIAKGAAQQTFQFYGPMMMTMNSYGTVLAIGANCTFRRTALDSIGGHAAGLAEDMHTAMQLHAKGWKSKYVPVVLTKGLVPSSLSAYYKQQLKWSRGVFELLVTTYPALFRKFTWQQKLHYGSIPLFYLSGIVYFLNFLVPILCLFFAIIPLKIDLLQFAIAALPLLASTLLIRHYAQRWVMEEKERGFHVVGGLLLIGTWWIYMLGFFFTLIRRKVPYDPTPKDGSDPNNWSLNIPNMVIGLTSIAAIIYGLYTDYNPYSLAMASLALVNSLFMVFVIIASRQPNIRLWKKRYYAVIQTFSIIRQLKIVLWNIRHGIYFFFRKLALPVVIFFTISAYFISQNPPDFTTANDDVFLPVKKDFFMQGLFDPETSDGLSSMGHVQLFEKNADAHMDIVSLYMAWNEVDTLPLPTKLLDSIYRHNSYAMVTWEPWGTMVKNEKQVLSQIRQGVYDSYIASIASALRDLQQPIFLRFAHEPDNPSYPWSKSGGNTPADYRASWQYVRNIFHKNGAFNVIWVWNPWKAHNADAYFPGIGQVDWLALTILDYSVHNPDGKSYSFAELCRPFLKTKSFQSGLPIMIAEAGTLSENKKEWFWHANAYLKQKNKIKAVVYFNYALDQNVPKGSKATALDWRMKNLSDIGSPIKTQVTTSGRAWLASRPLSTSQAISHQKALPFESGVGINYIKGQSWLRNFHTLTKREVLSDFEKIKALGISCVKIYGPGLYDRNMLRSAKKKNLKLVYGFYIPQGVSFEDSLAQVSDYQASILETVEELKNDTSIVAWSIEAKAFEEADRRFFKPMSLYPKYAYVAWLKKLITAIANIDATRPITVSLAAHEKIAEDLAFLHQQLPMVSSFGLEVTSDVAGIASLRKSQIPFYFSKMEAKHLKNWDRLRPVFLSDWQDTWSSNGVTFHGLIDHWGRKKKDYFATIEALSTYTKKSKANLPSIKILKSSDATYPGAILKYHAILKIKNDWRLAYQLGKPNYRFNWYLVRTDELGRPKELKEVAKGASVNVRIPNKPHLYKLYVNMYLAKESNGTLIQLNNWSQITANAKD
;
A
#
# COMPACT_ATOMS: atom_id res chain seq x y z
N MET A 1 29.24 1.07 53.10
CA MET A 1 27.91 0.77 52.51
C MET A 1 27.13 0.02 53.59
N ASN A 2 26.26 0.69 54.37
CA ASN A 2 25.79 0.13 55.65
C ASN A 2 24.35 -0.45 55.63
N LYS A 3 23.74 -0.64 54.44
CA LYS A 3 22.47 -1.38 54.30
C LYS A 3 22.53 -2.28 53.07
N VAL A 4 22.36 -3.59 53.29
CA VAL A 4 22.15 -4.60 52.23
C VAL A 4 20.84 -4.25 51.52
N ASN A 5 20.91 -3.73 50.30
CA ASN A 5 19.71 -3.36 49.54
C ASN A 5 19.29 -4.55 48.67
N ILE A 6 18.48 -5.44 49.23
CA ILE A 6 17.96 -6.63 48.53
C ILE A 6 16.86 -6.18 47.56
N ILE A 7 16.95 -6.60 46.29
CA ILE A 7 15.85 -6.37 45.35
C ILE A 7 14.60 -7.08 45.84
N PRO A 8 13.44 -6.39 45.94
CA PRO A 8 12.21 -7.04 46.37
C PRO A 8 11.71 -8.07 45.35
N GLU A 9 11.16 -9.16 45.85
CA GLU A 9 10.44 -10.16 45.05
C GLU A 9 9.28 -9.49 44.27
N PRO A 10 8.98 -9.91 43.03
CA PRO A 10 7.81 -9.41 42.32
C PRO A 10 6.51 -9.64 43.11
N SER A 11 5.64 -8.62 43.19
CA SER A 11 4.32 -8.81 43.78
C SER A 11 3.44 -9.73 42.91
N LYS A 12 2.38 -10.32 43.50
CA LYS A 12 1.43 -11.17 42.74
C LYS A 12 0.88 -10.48 41.48
N ALA A 13 0.56 -9.19 41.58
CA ALA A 13 0.09 -8.40 40.44
C ALA A 13 1.18 -8.20 39.38
N GLN A 14 2.44 -8.00 39.81
CA GLN A 14 3.57 -7.84 38.90
C GLN A 14 3.89 -9.14 38.15
N HIS A 15 3.86 -10.28 38.85
CA HIS A 15 3.95 -11.61 38.25
C HIS A 15 2.85 -11.85 37.23
N LEU A 16 1.60 -11.58 37.61
CA LEU A 16 0.45 -11.75 36.71
C LEU A 16 0.63 -10.90 35.44
N THR A 17 1.02 -9.64 35.59
CA THR A 17 1.26 -8.72 34.46
C THR A 17 2.35 -9.23 33.53
N LEU A 18 3.49 -9.67 34.08
CA LEU A 18 4.60 -10.19 33.30
C LEU A 18 4.23 -11.49 32.57
N ARG A 19 3.50 -12.39 33.22
CA ARG A 19 3.00 -13.64 32.60
C ARG A 19 2.02 -13.35 31.49
N LEU A 20 1.08 -12.41 31.68
CA LEU A 20 0.15 -11.99 30.62
C LEU A 20 0.89 -11.39 29.43
N LEU A 21 1.88 -10.52 29.67
CA LEU A 21 2.74 -9.97 28.61
C LEU A 21 3.41 -11.09 27.80
N ILE A 22 3.99 -12.09 28.47
CA ILE A 22 4.63 -13.24 27.81
C ILE A 22 3.62 -14.07 27.01
N VAL A 23 2.42 -14.32 27.55
CA VAL A 23 1.36 -15.05 26.84
C VAL A 23 0.97 -14.33 25.55
N PHE A 24 0.71 -13.01 25.60
CA PHE A 24 0.43 -12.23 24.40
C PHE A 24 1.61 -12.23 23.42
N ALA A 25 2.84 -12.17 23.91
CA ALA A 25 4.03 -12.23 23.08
C ALA A 25 4.18 -13.57 22.33
N ILE A 26 3.83 -14.70 22.98
CA ILE A 26 3.77 -16.02 22.33
C ILE A 26 2.70 -16.04 21.23
N LEU A 27 1.51 -15.50 21.50
CA LEU A 27 0.45 -15.37 20.50
C LEU A 27 0.89 -14.52 19.30
N ASN A 28 1.53 -13.38 19.55
CA ASN A 28 2.08 -12.50 18.51
C ASN A 28 3.20 -13.17 17.71
N THR A 29 4.04 -13.99 18.38
CA THR A 29 5.07 -14.80 17.72
C THR A 29 4.43 -15.82 16.78
N ALA A 30 3.42 -16.56 17.25
CA ALA A 30 2.70 -17.54 16.42
C ALA A 30 2.00 -16.87 15.23
N PHE A 31 1.35 -15.72 15.44
CA PHE A 31 0.72 -14.94 14.38
C PHE A 31 1.73 -14.49 13.31
N PHE A 32 2.89 -13.98 13.73
CA PHE A 32 3.98 -13.62 12.82
C PHE A 32 4.45 -14.81 11.97
N TRP A 33 4.65 -15.99 12.59
CA TRP A 33 5.06 -17.21 11.90
C TRP A 33 4.03 -17.75 10.92
N ILE A 34 2.73 -17.70 11.25
CA ILE A 34 1.64 -18.11 10.35
C ILE A 34 1.67 -17.29 9.05
N ILE A 35 1.87 -15.97 9.16
CA ILE A 35 1.95 -15.08 7.99
C ILE A 35 3.23 -15.36 7.21
N LEU A 36 4.37 -15.49 7.88
CA LEU A 36 5.68 -15.65 7.25
C LEU A 36 5.85 -16.98 6.51
N LEU A 37 5.30 -18.07 7.04
CA LEU A 37 5.39 -19.43 6.48
C LEU A 37 4.35 -19.73 5.39
N ASN A 38 3.56 -18.74 4.96
CA ASN A 38 2.66 -18.91 3.83
C ASN A 38 3.46 -19.33 2.57
N PRO A 39 3.13 -20.45 1.91
CA PRO A 39 3.87 -20.93 0.74
C PRO A 39 3.95 -19.92 -0.43
N ASN A 40 3.00 -18.99 -0.52
CA ASN A 40 2.99 -17.95 -1.53
C ASN A 40 4.10 -16.89 -1.33
N ASN A 41 4.65 -16.80 -0.11
CA ASN A 41 5.68 -15.82 0.23
C ASN A 41 7.10 -16.29 -0.16
N VAL A 42 7.26 -17.52 -0.66
CA VAL A 42 8.57 -18.05 -1.05
C VAL A 42 9.05 -17.35 -2.33
N GLY A 43 10.10 -16.54 -2.19
CA GLY A 43 10.84 -15.96 -3.30
C GLY A 43 11.95 -16.91 -3.77
N HIS A 44 13.20 -16.58 -3.43
CA HIS A 44 14.35 -17.44 -3.67
C HIS A 44 14.51 -18.49 -2.55
N PRO A 45 14.36 -19.80 -2.84
CA PRO A 45 14.24 -20.83 -1.81
C PRO A 45 15.39 -20.87 -0.78
N VAL A 46 16.65 -20.78 -1.24
CA VAL A 46 17.81 -20.88 -0.33
C VAL A 46 17.85 -19.71 0.65
N LEU A 47 17.83 -18.47 0.15
CA LEU A 47 17.82 -17.26 0.97
C LEU A 47 16.57 -17.16 1.84
N TYR A 48 15.40 -17.60 1.34
CA TYR A 48 14.18 -17.70 2.15
C TYR A 48 14.42 -18.59 3.38
N TRP A 49 14.91 -19.81 3.20
CA TRP A 49 15.15 -20.74 4.32
C TRP A 49 16.27 -20.28 5.26
N ILE A 50 17.26 -19.54 4.76
CA ILE A 50 18.25 -18.87 5.63
C ILE A 50 17.56 -17.85 6.52
N ILE A 51 16.71 -16.97 5.96
CA ILE A 51 15.94 -15.97 6.75
C ILE A 51 15.02 -16.66 7.76
N ILE A 52 14.30 -17.70 7.34
CA ILE A 52 13.45 -18.50 8.24
C ILE A 52 14.28 -19.11 9.37
N GLY A 53 15.45 -19.68 9.07
CA GLY A 53 16.36 -20.23 10.07
C GLY A 53 16.84 -19.19 11.08
N THR A 54 17.29 -18.01 10.61
CA THR A 54 17.79 -16.94 11.48
C THR A 54 16.68 -16.30 12.31
N MET A 55 15.50 -16.07 11.74
CA MET A 55 14.33 -15.58 12.47
C MET A 55 13.82 -16.62 13.48
N GLY A 56 13.88 -17.91 13.13
CA GLY A 56 13.55 -19.03 14.01
C GLY A 56 14.45 -19.05 15.23
N PHE A 57 15.76 -18.95 15.02
CA PHE A 57 16.73 -18.83 16.08
C PHE A 57 16.48 -17.61 16.97
N ASN A 58 16.25 -16.43 16.39
CA ASN A 58 15.96 -15.22 17.17
C ASN A 58 14.68 -15.38 18.00
N SER A 59 13.65 -16.03 17.46
CA SER A 59 12.41 -16.35 18.19
C SER A 59 12.70 -17.30 19.36
N LEU A 60 13.56 -18.31 19.18
CA LEU A 60 13.99 -19.21 20.25
C LEU A 60 14.79 -18.47 21.34
N SER A 61 15.67 -17.53 20.97
CA SER A 61 16.40 -16.69 21.93
C SER A 61 15.44 -15.81 22.75
N LEU A 62 14.41 -15.25 22.12
CA LEU A 62 13.36 -14.47 22.82
C LEU A 62 12.54 -15.35 23.76
N LEU A 63 12.14 -16.55 23.32
CA LEU A 63 11.43 -17.51 24.16
C LEU A 63 12.29 -17.94 25.36
N HIS A 64 13.59 -18.14 25.17
CA HIS A 64 14.53 -18.42 26.26
C HIS A 64 14.59 -17.27 27.28
N GLU A 65 14.67 -16.01 26.81
CA GLU A 65 14.64 -14.82 27.67
C GLU A 65 13.32 -14.72 28.45
N TRP A 66 12.17 -14.91 27.79
CA TRP A 66 10.86 -14.84 28.42
C TRP A 66 10.61 -15.97 29.42
N TYR A 67 11.10 -17.17 29.12
CA TYR A 67 11.09 -18.29 30.05
C TYR A 67 11.84 -17.93 31.35
N HIS A 68 12.98 -17.22 31.25
CA HIS A 68 13.73 -16.70 32.40
C HIS A 68 13.10 -15.47 33.06
N TYR A 69 12.02 -14.91 32.53
CA TYR A 69 11.25 -13.84 33.18
C TYR A 69 9.96 -14.35 33.83
N PHE A 70 9.56 -15.59 33.53
CA PHE A 70 8.25 -16.12 33.92
C PHE A 70 8.10 -16.33 35.44
N SER A 71 9.21 -16.62 36.13
CA SER A 71 9.26 -16.99 37.56
C SER A 71 10.41 -16.31 38.30
N ILE A 72 10.54 -14.98 38.19
CA ILE A 72 11.57 -14.22 38.93
C ILE A 72 11.30 -14.35 40.44
N SER A 73 12.31 -14.73 41.22
CA SER A 73 12.19 -14.84 42.69
C SER A 73 13.46 -14.37 43.40
N THR A 74 13.33 -14.06 44.69
CA THR A 74 14.47 -13.84 45.59
C THR A 74 14.44 -14.87 46.71
N PRO A 75 15.55 -15.53 47.05
CA PRO A 75 15.55 -16.45 48.18
C PRO A 75 15.32 -15.67 49.48
N LYS A 76 14.53 -16.24 50.38
CA LYS A 76 14.47 -15.75 51.77
C LYS A 76 15.77 -16.14 52.46
N ILE A 77 16.41 -15.20 53.14
CA ILE A 77 17.62 -15.45 53.93
C ILE A 77 17.19 -16.23 55.18
N PRO A 78 17.64 -17.48 55.38
CA PRO A 78 17.35 -18.24 56.59
C PRO A 78 18.00 -17.58 57.82
N GLN A 79 17.53 -17.94 59.01
CA GLN A 79 18.23 -17.56 60.23
C GLN A 79 19.38 -18.54 60.48
N SER A 80 20.59 -18.03 60.71
CA SER A 80 21.75 -18.87 61.02
C SER A 80 21.56 -19.53 62.38
N SER A 81 21.69 -20.85 62.46
CA SER A 81 21.57 -21.64 63.70
C SER A 81 22.91 -21.83 64.39
N ARG A 82 24.00 -21.76 63.61
CA ARG A 82 25.40 -21.86 64.08
C ARG A 82 26.35 -21.01 63.23
N PRO A 83 27.55 -20.68 63.72
CA PRO A 83 28.62 -20.16 62.86
C PRO A 83 29.18 -21.28 61.96
N TYR A 84 29.60 -20.91 60.75
CA TYR A 84 30.32 -21.77 59.81
C TYR A 84 31.77 -21.29 59.73
N THR A 85 32.71 -22.22 59.60
CA THR A 85 34.09 -21.86 59.25
C THR A 85 34.19 -21.55 57.75
N VAL A 86 34.84 -20.44 57.39
CA VAL A 86 34.91 -19.96 56.00
C VAL A 86 36.35 -19.72 55.58
N ASP A 87 36.75 -20.32 54.46
CA ASP A 87 38.00 -20.03 53.76
C ASP A 87 37.71 -19.20 52.50
N ILE A 88 38.48 -18.13 52.28
CA ILE A 88 38.37 -17.26 51.10
C ILE A 88 39.62 -17.42 50.24
N PHE A 89 39.43 -17.81 48.98
CA PHE A 89 40.48 -17.98 47.98
C PHE A 89 40.42 -16.86 46.96
N THR A 90 41.56 -16.21 46.74
CA THR A 90 41.81 -15.36 45.57
C THR A 90 43.07 -15.82 44.85
N THR A 91 43.19 -15.55 43.56
CA THR A 91 44.29 -16.04 42.72
C THR A 91 45.14 -14.89 42.21
N PHE A 92 46.44 -15.12 42.03
CA PHE A 92 47.31 -14.22 41.28
C PHE A 92 47.96 -14.95 40.11
N CYS A 93 47.87 -14.35 38.92
CA CYS A 93 48.48 -14.85 37.69
C CYS A 93 49.34 -13.76 37.02
N LYS A 94 50.33 -14.18 36.22
CA LYS A 94 51.20 -13.25 35.49
C LYS A 94 50.41 -12.29 34.60
N GLY A 95 50.59 -10.98 34.82
CA GLY A 95 49.93 -9.89 34.08
C GLY A 95 48.89 -9.10 34.88
N GLU A 96 48.54 -9.56 36.08
CA GLU A 96 47.75 -8.81 37.05
C GLU A 96 48.64 -7.81 37.81
N THR A 97 48.10 -6.64 38.16
CA THR A 97 48.88 -5.60 38.86
C THR A 97 48.91 -5.85 40.36
N HIS A 98 50.08 -5.63 40.99
CA HIS A 98 50.22 -5.76 42.44
C HIS A 98 49.21 -4.89 43.19
N GLU A 99 49.02 -3.64 42.77
CA GLU A 99 48.07 -2.69 43.38
C GLU A 99 46.64 -3.25 43.47
N MET A 100 46.14 -3.88 42.39
CA MET A 100 44.81 -4.47 42.36
C MET A 100 44.70 -5.64 43.34
N ILE A 101 45.71 -6.51 43.42
CA ILE A 101 45.73 -7.64 44.35
C ILE A 101 45.74 -7.15 45.79
N VAL A 102 46.62 -6.20 46.13
CA VAL A 102 46.71 -5.63 47.48
C VAL A 102 45.38 -5.01 47.88
N GLN A 103 44.76 -4.22 47.01
CA GLN A 103 43.45 -3.62 47.27
C GLN A 103 42.38 -4.68 47.58
N THR A 104 42.36 -5.77 46.83
CA THR A 104 41.41 -6.87 47.04
C THR A 104 41.69 -7.62 48.34
N LEU A 105 42.96 -7.92 48.67
CA LEU A 105 43.34 -8.59 49.92
C LEU A 105 43.00 -7.74 51.15
N GLU A 106 43.28 -6.43 51.10
CA GLU A 106 42.90 -5.50 52.18
C GLU A 106 41.39 -5.41 52.37
N ALA A 107 40.62 -5.52 51.29
CA ALA A 107 39.16 -5.54 51.35
C ALA A 107 38.61 -6.87 51.89
N ILE A 108 39.24 -8.01 51.53
CA ILE A 108 38.89 -9.32 52.09
C ILE A 108 39.11 -9.31 53.60
N GLN A 109 40.26 -8.83 54.09
CA GLN A 109 40.55 -8.74 55.53
C GLN A 109 39.61 -7.80 56.30
N LYS A 110 38.87 -6.92 55.61
CA LYS A 110 37.83 -6.07 56.21
C LYS A 110 36.46 -6.74 56.26
N ILE A 111 36.30 -7.98 55.77
CA ILE A 111 35.06 -8.73 55.90
C ILE A 111 34.81 -9.04 57.38
N THR A 112 33.61 -8.70 57.87
CA THR A 112 33.28 -8.73 59.31
C THR A 112 33.01 -10.14 59.84
N TYR A 113 32.66 -11.09 58.97
CA TYR A 113 32.44 -12.47 59.36
C TYR A 113 33.78 -13.21 59.51
N PRO A 114 34.01 -14.01 60.58
CA PRO A 114 35.27 -14.72 60.79
C PRO A 114 35.65 -15.63 59.62
N HIS A 115 36.86 -15.47 59.07
CA HIS A 115 37.33 -16.23 57.92
C HIS A 115 38.86 -16.36 57.91
N GLN A 116 39.36 -17.32 57.12
CA GLN A 116 40.76 -17.45 56.74
C GLN A 116 40.92 -17.06 55.27
N THR A 117 42.00 -16.35 54.94
CA THR A 117 42.24 -15.87 53.57
C THR A 117 43.46 -16.54 52.97
N TYR A 118 43.33 -16.99 51.72
CA TYR A 118 44.38 -17.65 50.96
C TYR A 118 44.61 -16.92 49.63
N LEU A 119 45.84 -16.47 49.41
CA LEU A 119 46.30 -16.02 48.09
C LEU A 119 46.94 -17.20 47.37
N CYS A 120 46.30 -17.65 46.30
CA CYS A 120 46.79 -18.71 45.43
C CYS A 120 47.67 -18.08 44.35
N ASP A 121 48.96 -17.96 44.62
CA ASP A 121 49.93 -17.29 43.76
C ASP A 121 50.59 -18.30 42.78
N GLU A 122 50.27 -18.18 41.49
CA GLU A 122 50.83 -19.03 40.45
C GLU A 122 52.31 -18.73 40.14
N GLU A 123 52.83 -17.55 40.47
CA GLU A 123 54.20 -17.12 40.15
C GLU A 123 55.16 -17.17 41.35
N ASN A 124 54.64 -17.34 42.57
CA ASN A 124 55.41 -17.27 43.82
C ASN A 124 56.19 -15.94 43.92
N ASP A 125 55.47 -14.83 43.72
CA ASP A 125 55.99 -13.49 43.66
C ASP A 125 56.49 -13.03 45.05
N PRO A 126 57.78 -12.66 45.21
CA PRO A 126 58.34 -12.26 46.50
C PRO A 126 57.62 -11.08 47.17
N PHE A 127 57.13 -10.10 46.39
CA PHE A 127 56.39 -8.95 46.92
C PHE A 127 55.06 -9.41 47.52
N LEU A 128 54.35 -10.31 46.84
CA LEU A 128 53.09 -10.84 47.34
C LEU A 128 53.26 -11.76 48.55
N VAL A 129 54.38 -12.48 48.66
CA VAL A 129 54.71 -13.26 49.88
C VAL A 129 54.84 -12.34 51.09
N GLU A 130 55.54 -11.21 50.93
CA GLU A 130 55.77 -10.25 52.01
C GLU A 130 54.47 -9.53 52.41
N GLU A 131 53.68 -9.16 51.41
CA GLU A 131 52.39 -8.51 51.60
C GLU A 131 51.34 -9.43 52.26
N CYS A 132 51.33 -10.72 51.89
CA CYS A 132 50.51 -11.72 52.57
C CYS A 132 50.88 -11.85 54.05
N LYS A 133 52.18 -11.85 54.40
CA LYS A 133 52.62 -11.86 55.80
C LYS A 133 52.15 -10.61 56.55
N ARG A 134 52.25 -9.43 55.93
CA ARG A 134 51.79 -8.16 56.50
C ARG A 134 50.30 -8.18 56.81
N LEU A 135 49.50 -8.76 55.91
CA LEU A 135 48.04 -8.79 55.99
C LEU A 135 47.47 -9.99 56.76
N GLY A 136 48.31 -10.94 57.21
CA GLY A 136 47.84 -12.17 57.84
C GLY A 136 47.08 -13.10 56.87
N VAL A 137 47.51 -13.13 55.61
CA VAL A 137 46.96 -13.98 54.54
C VAL A 137 47.87 -15.18 54.32
N HIS A 138 47.29 -16.38 54.14
CA HIS A 138 48.04 -17.58 53.78
C HIS A 138 48.46 -17.50 52.31
N HIS A 139 49.76 -17.42 52.06
CA HIS A 139 50.31 -17.50 50.71
C HIS A 139 50.46 -18.96 50.30
N VAL A 140 49.86 -19.33 49.18
CA VAL A 140 49.87 -20.71 48.64
C VAL A 140 50.37 -20.68 47.21
N THR A 141 51.36 -21.50 46.89
CA THR A 141 51.87 -21.66 45.52
C THR A 141 51.99 -23.13 45.12
N ARG A 142 52.26 -23.38 43.83
CA ARG A 142 52.42 -24.73 43.27
C ARG A 142 53.49 -24.77 42.18
N LYS A 143 54.26 -25.86 42.13
CA LYS A 143 55.30 -26.08 41.10
C LYS A 143 54.73 -26.56 39.76
N ILE A 144 53.66 -27.37 39.78
CA ILE A 144 53.05 -27.97 38.59
C ILE A 144 51.79 -27.19 38.21
N LYS A 145 51.85 -26.44 37.10
CA LYS A 145 50.77 -25.55 36.63
C LYS A 145 49.81 -26.27 35.68
N ILE A 146 48.97 -27.14 36.21
CA ILE A 146 47.91 -27.84 35.45
C ILE A 146 46.54 -27.21 35.75
N ASN A 147 45.67 -27.11 34.74
CA ASN A 147 44.29 -26.63 34.86
C ASN A 147 44.11 -25.17 35.35
N ALA A 148 45.12 -24.31 35.15
CA ALA A 148 45.07 -22.86 35.44
C ALA A 148 44.39 -22.56 36.79
N LYS A 149 43.46 -21.60 36.83
CA LYS A 149 42.69 -21.19 38.03
C LYS A 149 42.12 -22.35 38.84
N ALA A 150 41.41 -23.29 38.20
CA ALA A 150 40.80 -24.42 38.91
C ALA A 150 41.82 -25.30 39.62
N GLY A 151 42.96 -25.56 38.97
CA GLY A 151 44.05 -26.31 39.60
C GLY A 151 44.73 -25.53 40.74
N ASN A 152 44.79 -24.20 40.64
CA ASN A 152 45.37 -23.35 41.68
C ASN A 152 44.49 -23.34 42.93
N ILE A 153 43.18 -23.21 42.76
CA ILE A 153 42.18 -23.34 43.83
C ILE A 153 42.24 -24.74 44.45
N ASN A 154 42.31 -25.81 43.65
CA ASN A 154 42.40 -27.17 44.18
C ASN A 154 43.66 -27.42 45.04
N ASN A 155 44.79 -26.77 44.70
CA ASN A 155 46.01 -26.82 45.51
C ASN A 155 45.83 -26.13 46.87
N ALA A 156 45.12 -25.00 46.90
CA ALA A 156 44.79 -24.31 48.14
C ALA A 156 43.75 -25.06 48.97
N LEU A 157 42.75 -25.66 48.34
CA LEU A 157 41.77 -26.54 48.99
C LEU A 157 42.44 -27.74 49.69
N ALA A 158 43.58 -28.22 49.23
CA ALA A 158 44.31 -29.29 49.92
C ALA A 158 44.95 -28.83 51.26
N GLN A 159 45.07 -27.52 51.47
CA GLN A 159 45.73 -26.89 52.62
C GLN A 159 44.74 -26.13 53.53
N SER A 160 43.46 -26.19 53.21
CA SER A 160 42.39 -25.48 53.91
C SER A 160 41.41 -26.47 54.55
N SER A 161 40.69 -26.04 55.59
CA SER A 161 39.80 -26.89 56.38
C SER A 161 38.42 -26.28 56.66
N GLY A 162 38.09 -25.13 56.07
CA GLY A 162 36.80 -24.47 56.25
C GLY A 162 35.64 -25.30 55.71
N GLU A 163 34.50 -25.23 56.41
CA GLU A 163 33.26 -25.88 55.98
C GLU A 163 32.69 -25.25 54.69
N LEU A 164 32.94 -23.96 54.51
CA LEU A 164 32.58 -23.18 53.33
C LEU A 164 33.83 -22.57 52.68
N CYS A 165 33.83 -22.53 51.35
CA CYS A 165 34.93 -22.03 50.53
C CYS A 165 34.41 -20.94 49.59
N VAL A 166 34.93 -19.72 49.69
CA VAL A 166 34.61 -18.61 48.79
C VAL A 166 35.68 -18.51 47.73
N VAL A 167 35.28 -18.46 46.46
CA VAL A 167 36.17 -18.11 45.35
C VAL A 167 35.89 -16.67 44.93
N LEU A 168 36.88 -15.79 45.13
CA LEU A 168 36.87 -14.39 44.71
C LEU A 168 37.94 -14.17 43.65
N ASP A 169 37.56 -13.44 42.59
CA ASP A 169 38.55 -13.02 41.60
C ASP A 169 39.39 -11.85 42.15
N PRO A 170 40.66 -11.75 41.74
CA PRO A 170 41.58 -10.72 42.21
C PRO A 170 41.16 -9.29 41.88
N ASP A 171 40.31 -9.10 40.87
CA ASP A 171 39.79 -7.79 40.46
C ASP A 171 38.44 -7.43 41.10
N HIS A 172 37.90 -8.27 41.98
CA HIS A 172 36.62 -8.05 42.66
C HIS A 172 36.82 -7.66 44.12
N VAL A 173 36.59 -6.38 44.42
CA VAL A 173 36.72 -5.84 45.78
C VAL A 173 35.44 -6.12 46.58
N PRO A 174 35.49 -6.92 47.66
CA PRO A 174 34.31 -7.24 48.48
C PRO A 174 33.92 -6.13 49.46
N ALA A 175 32.64 -6.06 49.79
CA ALA A 175 32.13 -5.23 50.88
C ALA A 175 32.36 -5.90 52.24
N PRO A 176 32.48 -5.14 53.35
CA PRO A 176 32.70 -5.71 54.69
C PRO A 176 31.64 -6.76 55.11
N ASN A 177 30.41 -6.57 54.68
CA ASN A 177 29.28 -7.47 54.95
C ASN A 177 29.06 -8.54 53.87
N PHE A 178 30.12 -8.96 53.15
CA PHE A 178 30.04 -9.90 52.03
C PHE A 178 29.40 -11.24 52.42
N LEU A 179 29.76 -11.81 53.58
CA LEU A 179 29.30 -13.15 53.99
C LEU A 179 27.90 -13.15 54.65
N ASP A 180 27.46 -12.02 55.20
CA ASP A 180 26.23 -11.91 55.99
C ASP A 180 24.97 -12.43 55.28
N PRO A 181 24.69 -12.09 53.99
CA PRO A 181 23.53 -12.62 53.29
C PRO A 181 23.78 -13.97 52.61
N ILE A 182 24.99 -14.53 52.70
CA ILE A 182 25.40 -15.76 51.97
C ILE A 182 25.36 -16.97 52.89
N VAL A 183 26.08 -16.90 54.02
CA VAL A 183 26.31 -18.03 54.94
C VAL A 183 25.00 -18.68 55.42
N PRO A 184 23.93 -17.94 55.76
CA PRO A 184 22.70 -18.56 56.27
C PRO A 184 22.01 -19.51 55.29
N HIS A 185 22.30 -19.43 53.98
CA HIS A 185 21.73 -20.37 53.01
C HIS A 185 22.28 -21.80 53.12
N PHE A 186 23.40 -22.00 53.82
CA PHE A 186 23.98 -23.33 54.06
C PHE A 186 23.37 -24.05 55.26
N GLU A 187 22.39 -23.46 55.94
CA GLU A 187 21.53 -24.19 56.88
C GLU A 187 20.76 -25.33 56.19
N ASP A 188 20.48 -25.20 54.88
CA ASP A 188 19.99 -26.31 54.07
C ASP A 188 21.17 -27.22 53.69
N PRO A 189 21.23 -28.47 54.21
CA PRO A 189 22.36 -29.37 53.97
C PRO A 189 22.50 -29.77 52.51
N GLU A 190 21.45 -29.64 51.70
CA GLU A 190 21.48 -29.98 50.27
C GLU A 190 22.04 -28.83 49.41
N VAL A 191 22.24 -27.63 49.97
CA VAL A 191 22.86 -26.52 49.24
C VAL A 191 24.36 -26.77 49.10
N GLY A 192 24.79 -26.97 47.85
CA GLY A 192 26.20 -27.15 47.48
C GLY A 192 26.91 -25.83 47.20
N PHE A 193 26.20 -24.80 46.71
CA PHE A 193 26.79 -23.48 46.51
C PHE A 193 25.76 -22.33 46.49
N VAL A 194 26.26 -21.14 46.79
CA VAL A 194 25.52 -19.88 46.76
C VAL A 194 26.30 -18.91 45.86
N GLN A 195 25.64 -18.42 44.82
CA GLN A 195 26.19 -17.42 43.91
C GLN A 195 25.62 -16.04 44.25
N VAL A 196 26.47 -15.01 44.23
CA VAL A 196 26.01 -13.60 44.33
C VAL A 196 26.21 -12.85 43.01
N VAL A 197 25.67 -11.63 42.94
CA VAL A 197 25.76 -10.75 41.78
C VAL A 197 27.21 -10.40 41.44
N GLN A 198 27.53 -10.39 40.15
CA GLN A 198 28.72 -9.71 39.65
C GLN A 198 28.37 -8.30 39.18
N ALA A 199 28.82 -7.29 39.92
CA ALA A 199 28.69 -5.89 39.55
C ALA A 199 30.06 -5.31 39.18
N TYR A 200 30.06 -4.20 38.44
CA TYR A 200 31.30 -3.60 37.92
C TYR A 200 31.47 -2.15 38.36
N GLY A 201 32.72 -1.70 38.48
CA GLY A 201 33.08 -0.34 38.86
C GLY A 201 33.38 0.59 37.68
N ASN A 202 33.96 0.08 36.59
CA ASN A 202 34.54 0.86 35.49
C ASN A 202 33.63 1.06 34.26
N LEU A 203 32.31 1.00 34.42
CA LEU A 203 31.36 1.06 33.28
C LEU A 203 31.45 2.36 32.47
N ASP A 204 31.82 3.47 33.11
CA ASP A 204 31.91 4.79 32.46
C ASP A 204 33.30 5.09 31.89
N GLU A 205 34.23 4.15 32.00
CA GLU A 205 35.60 4.28 31.48
C GLU A 205 35.58 4.52 29.96
N ASN A 206 34.90 3.66 29.18
CA ASN A 206 34.73 3.82 27.74
C ASN A 206 33.56 2.98 27.19
N LEU A 207 33.31 3.05 25.87
CA LEU A 207 32.21 2.36 25.21
C LEU A 207 32.34 0.83 25.25
N ILE A 208 33.56 0.28 25.25
CA ILE A 208 33.79 -1.16 25.35
C ILE A 208 33.42 -1.65 26.75
N ALA A 209 33.94 -1.01 27.80
CA ALA A 209 33.58 -1.31 29.19
C ALA A 209 32.07 -1.20 29.42
N LYS A 210 31.46 -0.11 28.94
CA LYS A 210 30.00 0.08 29.02
C LYS A 210 29.22 -1.01 28.29
N GLY A 211 29.65 -1.38 27.09
CA GLY A 211 29.01 -2.41 26.27
C GLY A 211 29.10 -3.78 26.91
N ALA A 212 30.30 -4.15 27.39
CA ALA A 212 30.56 -5.42 28.07
C ALA A 212 29.67 -5.57 29.33
N ALA A 213 29.58 -4.54 30.17
CA ALA A 213 28.71 -4.56 31.34
C ALA A 213 27.22 -4.62 30.96
N GLN A 214 26.79 -3.86 29.94
CA GLN A 214 25.38 -3.86 29.51
C GLN A 214 24.87 -5.23 29.05
N GLN A 215 25.75 -6.08 28.51
CA GLN A 215 25.39 -7.43 28.08
C GLN A 215 25.06 -8.35 29.25
N THR A 216 25.58 -8.10 30.45
CA THR A 216 25.40 -8.98 31.61
C THR A 216 24.23 -8.60 32.51
N PHE A 217 23.69 -7.38 32.42
CA PHE A 217 22.67 -6.89 33.36
C PHE A 217 21.39 -7.74 33.44
N GLN A 218 20.89 -8.24 32.30
CA GLN A 218 19.71 -9.13 32.32
C GLN A 218 20.05 -10.50 32.90
N PHE A 219 21.26 -10.99 32.61
CA PHE A 219 21.74 -12.28 33.07
C PHE A 219 21.91 -12.30 34.59
N TYR A 220 22.70 -11.39 35.16
CA TYR A 220 22.87 -11.26 36.61
C TYR A 220 21.63 -10.69 37.31
N GLY A 221 20.71 -10.07 36.58
CA GLY A 221 19.45 -9.58 37.12
C GLY A 221 18.35 -10.65 37.12
N PRO A 222 17.25 -10.41 36.38
CA PRO A 222 16.07 -11.25 36.39
C PRO A 222 16.33 -12.72 35.99
N MET A 223 17.30 -13.02 35.11
CA MET A 223 17.52 -14.40 34.67
C MET A 223 18.05 -15.29 35.79
N MET A 224 19.11 -14.88 36.50
CA MET A 224 19.67 -15.64 37.63
C MET A 224 18.69 -15.74 38.81
N MET A 225 17.84 -14.72 39.01
CA MET A 225 16.73 -14.76 39.97
C MET A 225 15.66 -15.81 39.62
N THR A 226 15.41 -16.07 38.34
CA THR A 226 14.54 -17.18 37.91
C THR A 226 15.26 -18.52 37.96
N MET A 227 16.55 -18.57 37.61
CA MET A 227 17.35 -19.79 37.78
C MET A 227 17.37 -20.28 39.24
N ASN A 228 17.28 -19.37 40.21
CA ASN A 228 17.07 -19.70 41.63
C ASN A 228 15.76 -20.47 41.88
N SER A 229 14.65 -20.04 41.29
CA SER A 229 13.38 -20.77 41.40
C SER A 229 13.43 -22.14 40.74
N TYR A 230 14.19 -22.27 39.65
CA TYR A 230 14.29 -23.51 38.88
C TYR A 230 15.36 -24.47 39.40
N GLY A 231 16.18 -24.07 40.37
CA GLY A 231 17.27 -24.91 40.89
C GLY A 231 18.40 -25.10 39.87
N THR A 232 18.72 -24.05 39.12
CA THR A 232 19.61 -24.07 37.95
C THR A 232 20.63 -22.92 37.97
N VAL A 233 20.87 -22.32 39.13
CA VAL A 233 21.81 -21.21 39.29
C VAL A 233 23.19 -21.66 38.84
N LEU A 234 23.88 -20.83 38.05
CA LEU A 234 25.22 -21.11 37.57
C LEU A 234 26.26 -20.52 38.51
N ALA A 235 27.38 -21.23 38.70
CA ALA A 235 28.58 -20.60 39.22
C ALA A 235 29.26 -19.81 38.09
N ILE A 236 29.62 -18.55 38.33
CA ILE A 236 30.01 -17.58 37.28
C ILE A 236 31.45 -17.06 37.42
N GLY A 237 32.38 -17.81 38.01
CA GLY A 237 33.81 -17.43 38.05
C GLY A 237 34.26 -16.74 39.30
N ALA A 238 33.44 -15.86 39.84
CA ALA A 238 33.78 -15.11 41.05
C ALA A 238 32.56 -14.93 41.93
N ASN A 239 32.83 -14.63 43.20
CA ASN A 239 31.82 -14.35 44.21
C ASN A 239 30.89 -15.55 44.42
N CYS A 240 31.45 -16.75 44.40
CA CYS A 240 30.68 -17.97 44.65
C CYS A 240 31.22 -18.64 45.92
N THR A 241 30.30 -18.94 46.83
CA THR A 241 30.60 -19.70 48.05
C THR A 241 30.13 -21.11 47.85
N PHE A 242 31.01 -22.08 48.09
CA PHE A 242 30.75 -23.50 47.97
C PHE A 242 30.78 -24.16 49.33
N ARG A 243 29.95 -25.19 49.51
CA ARG A 243 30.10 -26.14 50.62
C ARG A 243 31.28 -27.04 50.32
N ARG A 244 32.19 -27.21 51.28
CA ARG A 244 33.41 -27.97 51.09
C ARG A 244 33.16 -29.42 50.69
N THR A 245 32.27 -30.09 51.41
CA THR A 245 31.87 -31.48 51.12
C THR A 245 31.23 -31.65 49.73
N ALA A 246 30.58 -30.61 49.21
CA ALA A 246 30.03 -30.62 47.86
C ALA A 246 31.12 -30.59 46.80
N LEU A 247 32.11 -29.69 46.93
CA LEU A 247 33.28 -29.64 46.04
C LEU A 247 34.10 -30.93 46.09
N ASP A 248 34.40 -31.43 47.28
CA ASP A 248 35.16 -32.68 47.43
C ASP A 248 34.43 -33.86 46.77
N SER A 249 33.10 -33.87 46.81
CA SER A 249 32.31 -34.92 46.16
C SER A 249 32.57 -35.02 44.66
N ILE A 250 32.93 -33.94 43.98
CA ILE A 250 33.22 -33.94 42.53
C ILE A 250 34.72 -33.89 42.21
N GLY A 251 35.58 -34.06 43.23
CA GLY A 251 37.04 -34.01 43.07
C GLY A 251 37.63 -32.59 43.07
N GLY A 252 36.92 -31.63 43.67
CA GLY A 252 37.31 -30.22 43.74
C GLY A 252 36.70 -29.36 42.63
N HIS A 253 37.30 -28.21 42.38
CA HIS A 253 36.92 -27.31 41.29
C HIS A 253 37.23 -27.96 39.93
N ALA A 254 36.23 -28.05 39.05
CA ALA A 254 36.37 -28.70 37.76
C ALA A 254 37.30 -27.93 36.82
N ALA A 255 38.00 -28.63 35.93
CA ALA A 255 38.92 -28.01 34.95
C ALA A 255 38.22 -27.57 33.66
N GLY A 256 38.71 -26.53 33.00
CA GLY A 256 38.24 -26.08 31.69
C GLY A 256 38.43 -24.58 31.46
N LEU A 257 37.99 -24.08 30.28
CA LEU A 257 37.93 -22.63 29.99
C LEU A 257 36.67 -21.95 30.57
N ALA A 258 35.68 -22.77 30.95
CA ALA A 258 34.44 -22.39 31.64
C ALA A 258 34.30 -23.27 32.89
N GLU A 259 35.39 -23.33 33.67
CA GLU A 259 35.58 -24.16 34.85
C GLU A 259 34.43 -24.04 35.86
N ASP A 260 33.85 -22.86 36.03
CA ASP A 260 32.82 -22.60 37.03
C ASP A 260 31.48 -23.21 36.64
N MET A 261 31.09 -23.02 35.38
CA MET A 261 29.92 -23.69 34.81
C MET A 261 30.12 -25.21 34.82
N HIS A 262 31.35 -25.68 34.57
CA HIS A 262 31.68 -27.09 34.66
C HIS A 262 31.48 -27.63 36.10
N THR A 263 31.97 -26.91 37.11
CA THR A 263 31.76 -27.24 38.53
C THR A 263 30.27 -27.29 38.86
N ALA A 264 29.50 -26.27 38.48
CA ALA A 264 28.06 -26.23 38.72
C ALA A 264 27.32 -27.41 38.06
N MET A 265 27.67 -27.76 36.82
CA MET A 265 27.11 -28.93 36.11
C MET A 265 27.38 -30.23 36.88
N GLN A 266 28.60 -30.43 37.38
CA GLN A 266 28.93 -31.65 38.12
C GLN A 266 28.21 -31.71 39.48
N LEU A 267 28.12 -30.59 40.20
CA LEU A 267 27.40 -30.52 41.47
C LEU A 267 25.90 -30.80 41.29
N HIS A 268 25.26 -30.16 40.31
CA HIS A 268 23.85 -30.43 39.99
C HIS A 268 23.62 -31.87 39.56
N ALA A 269 24.53 -32.48 38.78
CA ALA A 269 24.44 -33.88 38.38
C ALA A 269 24.61 -34.87 39.56
N LYS A 270 25.16 -34.42 40.70
CA LYS A 270 25.19 -35.17 41.96
C LYS A 270 24.02 -34.86 42.91
N GLY A 271 23.07 -34.01 42.49
CA GLY A 271 21.88 -33.68 43.27
C GLY A 271 22.03 -32.48 44.21
N TRP A 272 23.19 -31.82 44.25
CA TRP A 272 23.37 -30.61 45.06
C TRP A 272 22.49 -29.46 44.56
N LYS A 273 21.92 -28.70 45.49
CA LYS A 273 21.13 -27.50 45.22
C LYS A 273 22.01 -26.26 45.16
N SER A 274 21.54 -25.26 44.44
CA SER A 274 22.20 -23.96 44.28
C SER A 274 21.26 -22.81 44.66
N LYS A 275 21.79 -21.74 45.24
CA LYS A 275 21.02 -20.51 45.55
C LYS A 275 21.65 -19.28 44.90
N TYR A 276 20.82 -18.29 44.56
CA TYR A 276 21.27 -17.00 44.03
C TYR A 276 20.86 -15.85 44.93
N VAL A 277 21.83 -15.08 45.42
CA VAL A 277 21.60 -13.91 46.27
C VAL A 277 21.72 -12.64 45.42
N PRO A 278 20.60 -11.94 45.10
CA PRO A 278 20.57 -10.79 44.19
C PRO A 278 20.99 -9.50 44.92
N VAL A 279 22.22 -9.49 45.45
CA VAL A 279 22.81 -8.34 46.15
C VAL A 279 24.20 -8.04 45.58
N VAL A 280 24.47 -6.75 45.34
CA VAL A 280 25.79 -6.26 44.96
C VAL A 280 26.70 -6.26 46.20
N LEU A 281 27.54 -7.29 46.33
CA LEU A 281 28.47 -7.44 47.46
C LEU A 281 29.93 -7.25 47.06
N THR A 282 30.23 -7.27 45.75
CA THR A 282 31.56 -6.96 45.21
C THR A 282 31.43 -6.07 43.98
N LYS A 283 32.50 -5.34 43.65
CA LYS A 283 32.59 -4.59 42.38
C LYS A 283 33.89 -4.96 41.67
N GLY A 284 33.75 -5.58 40.51
CA GLY A 284 34.84 -6.01 39.64
C GLY A 284 35.15 -5.03 38.50
N LEU A 285 36.04 -5.45 37.60
CA LEU A 285 36.42 -4.71 36.40
C LEU A 285 36.01 -5.46 35.11
N VAL A 286 35.28 -4.78 34.23
CA VAL A 286 35.06 -5.27 32.85
C VAL A 286 36.23 -4.90 31.95
N PRO A 287 36.46 -5.65 30.85
CA PRO A 287 37.46 -5.28 29.86
C PRO A 287 37.22 -3.88 29.29
N SER A 288 38.28 -3.06 29.26
CA SER A 288 38.22 -1.69 28.74
C SER A 288 38.85 -1.53 27.34
N SER A 289 39.51 -2.55 26.80
CA SER A 289 40.01 -2.59 25.42
C SER A 289 39.29 -3.64 24.56
N LEU A 290 39.27 -3.42 23.24
CA LEU A 290 38.64 -4.37 22.32
C LEU A 290 39.36 -5.73 22.34
N SER A 291 40.70 -5.73 22.39
CA SER A 291 41.51 -6.95 22.46
C SER A 291 41.18 -7.77 23.72
N ALA A 292 41.14 -7.14 24.90
CA ALA A 292 40.81 -7.83 26.16
C ALA A 292 39.36 -8.37 26.15
N TYR A 293 38.42 -7.59 25.64
CA TYR A 293 37.02 -8.02 25.50
C TYR A 293 36.90 -9.24 24.57
N TYR A 294 37.51 -9.20 23.38
CA TYR A 294 37.45 -10.32 22.43
C TYR A 294 38.14 -11.58 22.94
N LYS A 295 39.28 -11.47 23.65
CA LYS A 295 39.91 -12.62 24.32
C LYS A 295 38.96 -13.26 25.34
N GLN A 296 38.30 -12.45 26.17
CA GLN A 296 37.33 -12.93 27.14
C GLN A 296 36.14 -13.63 26.46
N GLN A 297 35.55 -13.00 25.44
CA GLN A 297 34.42 -13.55 24.70
C GLN A 297 34.77 -14.85 23.96
N LEU A 298 35.98 -14.95 23.39
CA LEU A 298 36.46 -16.19 22.77
C LEU A 298 36.63 -17.30 23.80
N LYS A 299 37.20 -17.00 24.98
CA LYS A 299 37.37 -17.95 26.08
C LYS A 299 36.01 -18.52 26.51
N TRP A 300 35.05 -17.65 26.78
CA TRP A 300 33.71 -18.06 27.20
C TRP A 300 32.98 -18.83 26.11
N SER A 301 33.00 -18.34 24.86
CA SER A 301 32.35 -19.03 23.74
C SER A 301 32.92 -20.44 23.52
N ARG A 302 34.25 -20.57 23.45
CA ARG A 302 34.92 -21.86 23.26
C ARG A 302 34.66 -22.80 24.44
N GLY A 303 34.74 -22.30 25.67
CA GLY A 303 34.54 -23.09 26.89
C GLY A 303 33.12 -23.62 27.01
N VAL A 304 32.12 -22.77 26.80
CA VAL A 304 30.70 -23.17 26.88
C VAL A 304 30.34 -24.15 25.77
N PHE A 305 30.84 -23.95 24.54
CA PHE A 305 30.65 -24.94 23.47
C PHE A 305 31.37 -26.27 23.75
N GLU A 306 32.56 -26.25 24.36
CA GLU A 306 33.23 -27.48 24.79
C GLU A 306 32.33 -28.27 25.74
N LEU A 307 31.82 -27.61 26.79
CA LEU A 307 30.93 -28.25 27.76
C LEU A 307 29.66 -28.80 27.11
N LEU A 308 29.11 -28.14 26.09
CA LEU A 308 27.95 -28.64 25.35
C LEU A 308 28.23 -29.96 24.63
N VAL A 309 29.44 -30.16 24.10
CA VAL A 309 29.79 -31.36 23.30
C VAL A 309 30.52 -32.44 24.10
N THR A 310 30.97 -32.16 25.32
CA THR A 310 31.66 -33.12 26.20
C THR A 310 30.89 -33.40 27.49
N THR A 311 30.78 -32.41 28.37
CA THR A 311 30.23 -32.58 29.72
C THR A 311 28.71 -32.73 29.71
N TYR A 312 27.98 -31.94 28.92
CA TYR A 312 26.52 -31.96 28.87
C TYR A 312 25.95 -33.32 28.44
N PRO A 313 26.43 -33.97 27.35
CA PRO A 313 25.96 -35.31 26.97
C PRO A 313 26.28 -36.36 28.04
N ALA A 314 27.46 -36.27 28.67
CA ALA A 314 27.89 -37.19 29.71
C ALA A 314 27.02 -37.09 30.98
N LEU A 315 26.56 -35.89 31.33
CA LEU A 315 25.74 -35.64 32.51
C LEU A 315 24.24 -35.59 32.21
N PHE A 316 23.82 -35.66 30.94
CA PHE A 316 22.44 -35.39 30.51
C PHE A 316 21.38 -36.18 31.28
N ARG A 317 21.60 -37.48 31.51
CA ARG A 317 20.64 -38.35 32.22
C ARG A 317 20.52 -38.03 33.72
N LYS A 318 21.50 -37.34 34.31
CA LYS A 318 21.55 -36.98 35.73
C LYS A 318 20.88 -35.64 36.04
N PHE A 319 20.58 -34.85 35.01
CA PHE A 319 19.94 -33.55 35.15
C PHE A 319 18.41 -33.63 35.23
N THR A 320 17.82 -32.70 35.99
CA THR A 320 16.38 -32.41 35.92
C THR A 320 16.01 -31.87 34.54
N TRP A 321 14.72 -31.86 34.19
CA TRP A 321 14.29 -31.28 32.90
C TRP A 321 14.62 -29.79 32.78
N GLN A 322 14.54 -29.00 33.86
CA GLN A 322 14.96 -27.59 33.85
C GLN A 322 16.47 -27.46 33.62
N GLN A 323 17.29 -28.27 34.31
CA GLN A 323 18.74 -28.28 34.12
C GLN A 323 19.13 -28.68 32.69
N LYS A 324 18.47 -29.70 32.12
CA LYS A 324 18.65 -30.10 30.71
C LYS A 324 18.38 -28.92 29.77
N LEU A 325 17.25 -28.24 29.95
CA LEU A 325 16.87 -27.10 29.12
C LEU A 325 17.86 -25.94 29.26
N HIS A 326 18.30 -25.60 30.48
CA HIS A 326 19.22 -24.49 30.72
C HIS A 326 20.61 -24.77 30.16
N TYR A 327 21.25 -25.85 30.60
CA TYR A 327 22.60 -26.19 30.15
C TYR A 327 22.66 -26.43 28.63
N GLY A 328 21.58 -26.92 28.03
CA GLY A 328 21.47 -27.07 26.57
C GLY A 328 21.22 -25.76 25.82
N SER A 329 20.63 -24.74 26.45
CA SER A 329 20.26 -23.48 25.78
C SER A 329 21.26 -22.34 25.99
N ILE A 330 22.06 -22.33 27.06
CA ILE A 330 23.12 -21.31 27.29
C ILE A 330 24.07 -21.15 26.08
N PRO A 331 24.54 -22.24 25.43
CA PRO A 331 25.43 -22.10 24.26
C PRO A 331 24.77 -21.38 23.07
N LEU A 332 23.44 -21.32 23.01
CA LEU A 332 22.74 -20.58 21.95
C LEU A 332 23.13 -19.10 21.96
N PHE A 333 23.43 -18.50 23.11
CA PHE A 333 23.92 -17.11 23.16
C PHE A 333 25.14 -16.90 22.25
N TYR A 334 26.09 -17.83 22.24
CA TYR A 334 27.27 -17.77 21.37
C TYR A 334 26.97 -18.20 19.93
N LEU A 335 25.97 -19.05 19.70
CA LEU A 335 25.56 -19.42 18.34
C LEU A 335 24.99 -18.22 17.55
N SER A 336 24.59 -17.15 18.25
CA SER A 336 24.17 -15.88 17.65
C SER A 336 25.18 -15.28 16.66
N GLY A 337 26.49 -15.57 16.80
CA GLY A 337 27.51 -15.10 15.86
C GLY A 337 27.28 -15.57 14.42
N ILE A 338 26.92 -16.85 14.23
CA ILE A 338 26.57 -17.39 12.90
C ILE A 338 25.31 -16.73 12.36
N VAL A 339 24.34 -16.49 13.24
CA VAL A 339 23.05 -15.91 12.89
C VAL A 339 23.20 -14.44 12.46
N TYR A 340 24.02 -13.66 13.16
CA TYR A 340 24.36 -12.31 12.75
C TYR A 340 25.08 -12.29 11.40
N PHE A 341 26.05 -13.18 11.18
CA PHE A 341 26.73 -13.30 9.88
C PHE A 341 25.75 -13.57 8.74
N LEU A 342 24.85 -14.54 8.90
CA LEU A 342 23.83 -14.87 7.90
C LEU A 342 22.88 -13.69 7.67
N ASN A 343 22.47 -12.99 8.73
CA ASN A 343 21.62 -11.79 8.61
C ASN A 343 22.34 -10.63 7.90
N PHE A 344 23.66 -10.50 8.04
CA PHE A 344 24.43 -9.51 7.26
C PHE A 344 24.53 -9.91 5.79
N LEU A 345 24.72 -11.19 5.53
CA LEU A 345 24.96 -11.74 4.20
C LEU A 345 23.70 -11.68 3.32
N VAL A 346 22.51 -11.93 3.88
CA VAL A 346 21.23 -11.92 3.12
C VAL A 346 21.00 -10.61 2.34
N PRO A 347 20.98 -9.40 2.95
CA PRO A 347 20.75 -8.17 2.20
C PRO A 347 21.87 -7.89 1.19
N ILE A 348 23.11 -8.24 1.51
CA ILE A 348 24.27 -8.12 0.59
C ILE A 348 24.04 -8.97 -0.67
N LEU A 349 23.70 -10.25 -0.52
CA LEU A 349 23.43 -11.15 -1.64
C LEU A 349 22.19 -10.71 -2.43
N CYS A 350 21.12 -10.27 -1.75
CA CYS A 350 19.91 -9.80 -2.43
C CYS A 350 20.19 -8.58 -3.33
N LEU A 351 21.06 -7.66 -2.88
CA LEU A 351 21.45 -6.48 -3.65
C LEU A 351 22.40 -6.82 -4.81
N PHE A 352 23.42 -7.65 -4.58
CA PHE A 352 24.37 -8.05 -5.64
C PHE A 352 23.71 -8.87 -6.75
N PHE A 353 22.74 -9.71 -6.41
CA PHE A 353 22.11 -10.61 -7.38
C PHE A 353 20.72 -10.15 -7.84
N ALA A 354 20.21 -9.02 -7.31
CA ALA A 354 18.84 -8.54 -7.55
C ALA A 354 17.79 -9.65 -7.31
N ILE A 355 17.93 -10.36 -6.19
CA ILE A 355 17.08 -11.50 -5.82
C ILE A 355 16.10 -11.08 -4.73
N ILE A 356 14.84 -11.50 -4.85
CA ILE A 356 13.82 -11.38 -3.82
C ILE A 356 13.66 -12.74 -3.10
N PRO A 357 14.09 -12.87 -1.83
CA PRO A 357 13.95 -14.07 -1.01
C PRO A 357 12.54 -14.24 -0.45
N LEU A 358 11.85 -13.14 -0.13
CA LEU A 358 10.52 -13.13 0.50
C LEU A 358 9.56 -12.25 -0.31
N LYS A 359 8.49 -12.86 -0.85
CA LYS A 359 7.44 -12.21 -1.63
C LYS A 359 6.24 -11.90 -0.74
N ILE A 360 6.40 -10.95 0.17
CA ILE A 360 5.32 -10.48 1.05
C ILE A 360 5.09 -8.99 0.83
N ASP A 361 3.85 -8.56 0.94
CA ASP A 361 3.51 -7.14 1.01
C ASP A 361 4.14 -6.50 2.26
N LEU A 362 4.72 -5.31 2.09
CA LEU A 362 5.48 -4.65 3.15
C LEU A 362 4.60 -4.27 4.34
N LEU A 363 3.35 -3.86 4.07
CA LEU A 363 2.41 -3.52 5.12
C LEU A 363 1.94 -4.77 5.85
N GLN A 364 1.63 -5.85 5.14
CA GLN A 364 1.28 -7.14 5.76
C GLN A 364 2.42 -7.65 6.67
N PHE A 365 3.68 -7.52 6.22
CA PHE A 365 4.83 -7.83 7.05
C PHE A 365 4.89 -6.93 8.30
N ALA A 366 4.66 -5.62 8.16
CA ALA A 366 4.65 -4.68 9.28
C ALA A 366 3.53 -4.98 10.30
N ILE A 367 2.32 -5.30 9.84
CA ILE A 367 1.17 -5.69 10.69
C ILE A 367 1.52 -6.94 11.51
N ALA A 368 2.23 -7.89 10.91
CA ALA A 368 2.68 -9.10 11.58
C ALA A 368 3.84 -8.85 12.56
N ALA A 369 4.82 -8.03 12.18
CA ALA A 369 6.04 -7.81 12.93
C ALA A 369 5.87 -6.83 14.11
N LEU A 370 5.03 -5.80 13.97
CA LEU A 370 4.90 -4.73 14.97
C LEU A 370 4.45 -5.23 16.35
N PRO A 371 3.44 -6.11 16.51
CA PRO A 371 3.07 -6.65 17.81
C PRO A 371 4.18 -7.47 18.46
N LEU A 372 4.95 -8.22 17.68
CA LEU A 372 6.09 -9.00 18.16
C LEU A 372 7.22 -8.10 18.67
N LEU A 373 7.57 -7.06 17.90
CA LEU A 373 8.58 -6.06 18.28
C LEU A 373 8.16 -5.30 19.55
N ALA A 374 6.90 -4.85 19.61
CA ALA A 374 6.35 -4.17 20.79
C ALA A 374 6.40 -5.07 22.03
N SER A 375 5.97 -6.34 21.89
CA SER A 375 5.99 -7.31 23.00
C SER A 375 7.41 -7.52 23.53
N THR A 376 8.38 -7.71 22.63
CA THR A 376 9.80 -7.92 22.98
C THR A 376 10.37 -6.73 23.76
N LEU A 377 10.18 -5.50 23.25
CA LEU A 377 10.68 -4.30 23.91
C LEU A 377 10.02 -4.06 25.26
N LEU A 378 8.69 -4.20 25.34
CA LEU A 378 7.93 -3.93 26.56
C LEU A 378 8.17 -4.96 27.65
N ILE A 379 8.30 -6.24 27.32
CA ILE A 379 8.69 -7.29 28.28
C ILE A 379 10.08 -6.98 28.85
N ARG A 380 11.06 -6.70 27.98
CA ARG A 380 12.43 -6.40 28.41
C ARG A 380 12.48 -5.18 29.32
N HIS A 381 11.75 -4.10 28.98
CA HIS A 381 11.68 -2.92 29.84
C HIS A 381 10.91 -3.15 31.15
N TYR A 382 9.89 -4.00 31.15
CA TYR A 382 9.16 -4.36 32.35
C TYR A 382 10.02 -5.19 33.31
N ALA A 383 10.80 -6.13 32.78
CA ALA A 383 11.73 -6.98 33.53
C ALA A 383 12.89 -6.20 34.18
N GLN A 384 13.24 -5.01 33.66
CA GLN A 384 14.27 -4.12 34.25
C GLN A 384 13.92 -3.55 35.64
N ARG A 385 12.78 -3.90 36.23
CA ARG A 385 12.53 -3.66 37.66
C ARG A 385 13.51 -4.44 38.55
N TRP A 386 13.98 -5.60 38.05
CA TRP A 386 14.79 -6.57 38.79
C TRP A 386 16.26 -6.65 38.31
N VAL A 387 16.75 -5.59 37.65
CA VAL A 387 18.21 -5.37 37.55
C VAL A 387 18.73 -4.75 38.84
N MET A 388 20.03 -4.85 39.08
CA MET A 388 20.65 -4.69 40.40
C MET A 388 20.77 -3.24 40.86
N GLU A 389 21.25 -2.37 39.97
CA GLU A 389 21.36 -0.94 40.27
C GLU A 389 20.47 -0.11 39.32
N GLU A 390 19.94 1.03 39.77
CA GLU A 390 19.06 1.87 38.95
C GLU A 390 19.74 2.40 37.68
N LYS A 391 21.05 2.66 37.75
CA LYS A 391 21.88 3.09 36.62
C LYS A 391 22.02 2.01 35.54
N GLU A 392 21.80 0.74 35.88
CA GLU A 392 21.83 -0.38 34.92
C GLU A 392 20.59 -0.38 34.03
N ARG A 393 19.51 0.32 34.39
CA ARG A 393 18.26 0.34 33.61
C ARG A 393 18.45 1.12 32.30
N GLY A 394 17.89 0.59 31.20
CA GLY A 394 17.70 1.30 29.95
C GLY A 394 17.70 0.43 28.69
N PHE A 395 17.83 1.05 27.53
CA PHE A 395 17.76 0.34 26.23
C PHE A 395 18.98 -0.53 25.91
N HIS A 396 20.07 -0.40 26.67
CA HIS A 396 21.30 -1.19 26.51
C HIS A 396 21.90 -1.21 25.08
N VAL A 397 21.70 -0.12 24.32
CA VAL A 397 22.10 -0.02 22.90
C VAL A 397 23.60 -0.27 22.71
N VAL A 398 24.45 0.23 23.60
CA VAL A 398 25.92 0.06 23.50
C VAL A 398 26.29 -1.42 23.62
N GLY A 399 25.69 -2.13 24.57
CA GLY A 399 25.88 -3.58 24.75
C GLY A 399 25.39 -4.38 23.55
N GLY A 400 24.22 -4.05 23.01
CA GLY A 400 23.67 -4.69 21.81
C GLY A 400 24.54 -4.49 20.56
N LEU A 401 25.01 -3.26 20.32
CA LEU A 401 25.90 -2.97 19.19
C LEU A 401 27.25 -3.68 19.31
N LEU A 402 27.81 -3.71 20.52
CA LEU A 402 29.05 -4.46 20.77
C LEU A 402 28.86 -5.96 20.58
N LEU A 403 27.72 -6.52 21.01
CA LEU A 403 27.37 -7.94 20.85
C LEU A 403 27.32 -8.32 19.36
N ILE A 404 26.59 -7.53 18.57
CA ILE A 404 26.50 -7.69 17.11
C ILE A 404 27.89 -7.63 16.47
N GLY A 405 28.72 -6.68 16.90
CA GLY A 405 30.11 -6.53 16.47
C GLY A 405 31.08 -7.66 16.84
N THR A 406 30.65 -8.58 17.69
CA THR A 406 31.44 -9.72 18.20
C THR A 406 31.13 -11.01 17.46
N TRP A 407 30.26 -10.95 16.45
CA TRP A 407 29.78 -12.11 15.67
C TRP A 407 30.90 -13.07 15.24
N TRP A 408 32.01 -12.54 14.73
CA TRP A 408 33.11 -13.34 14.20
C TRP A 408 33.91 -14.06 15.30
N ILE A 409 34.01 -13.47 16.50
CA ILE A 409 34.64 -14.09 17.67
C ILE A 409 33.84 -15.29 18.14
N TYR A 410 32.51 -15.18 18.19
CA TYR A 410 31.65 -16.29 18.54
C TYR A 410 31.67 -17.40 17.48
N MET A 411 31.73 -17.02 16.19
CA MET A 411 31.96 -17.99 15.12
C MET A 411 33.29 -18.72 15.29
N LEU A 412 34.38 -18.01 15.64
CA LEU A 412 35.66 -18.65 15.95
C LEU A 412 35.55 -19.62 17.13
N GLY A 413 34.87 -19.24 18.21
CA GLY A 413 34.63 -20.13 19.35
C GLY A 413 33.90 -21.41 18.98
N PHE A 414 32.88 -21.29 18.12
CA PHE A 414 32.15 -22.43 17.55
C PHE A 414 33.06 -23.30 16.67
N PHE A 415 33.75 -22.73 15.68
CA PHE A 415 34.64 -23.47 14.79
C PHE A 415 35.79 -24.13 15.54
N PHE A 416 36.43 -23.44 16.48
CA PHE A 416 37.49 -24.00 17.31
C PHE A 416 37.01 -25.17 18.17
N THR A 417 35.73 -25.20 18.55
CA THR A 417 35.12 -26.37 19.19
C THR A 417 35.02 -27.54 18.22
N LEU A 418 34.52 -27.31 16.99
CA LEU A 418 34.39 -28.36 15.98
C LEU A 418 35.73 -29.01 15.61
N ILE A 419 36.78 -28.19 15.41
CA ILE A 419 38.13 -28.69 15.08
C ILE A 419 38.97 -29.05 16.31
N ARG A 420 38.40 -28.99 17.53
CA ARG A 420 39.08 -29.26 18.81
C ARG A 420 40.37 -28.44 19.02
N ARG A 421 40.42 -27.21 18.49
CA ARG A 421 41.55 -26.30 18.71
C ARG A 421 41.59 -25.87 20.17
N LYS A 422 42.77 -26.00 20.80
CA LYS A 422 43.02 -25.53 22.17
C LYS A 422 43.22 -24.01 22.15
N VAL A 423 42.56 -23.32 23.06
CA VAL A 423 42.75 -21.89 23.32
C VAL A 423 43.46 -21.77 24.67
N PRO A 424 44.60 -21.06 24.77
CA PRO A 424 45.31 -20.91 26.04
C PRO A 424 44.49 -20.10 27.05
N TYR A 425 44.67 -20.40 28.34
CA TYR A 425 44.10 -19.64 29.45
C TYR A 425 45.06 -18.49 29.80
N ASP A 426 44.98 -17.40 29.05
CA ASP A 426 45.76 -16.19 29.34
C ASP A 426 44.90 -15.21 30.16
N PRO A 427 45.40 -14.66 31.28
CA PRO A 427 44.72 -13.60 32.01
C PRO A 427 44.44 -12.40 31.09
N THR A 428 43.24 -11.83 31.19
CA THR A 428 42.88 -10.66 30.40
C THR A 428 43.68 -9.44 30.86
N PRO A 429 44.43 -8.75 29.97
CA PRO A 429 45.16 -7.55 30.33
C PRO A 429 44.24 -6.49 30.94
N LYS A 430 44.64 -5.88 32.06
CA LYS A 430 43.86 -4.89 32.82
C LYS A 430 44.44 -3.46 32.72
N ASP A 431 45.54 -3.29 31.99
CA ASP A 431 46.30 -2.05 31.84
C ASP A 431 45.73 -1.06 30.82
N GLY A 432 44.64 -1.42 30.12
CA GLY A 432 43.90 -0.54 29.20
C GLY A 432 44.69 -0.08 27.96
N SER A 433 45.94 -0.53 27.81
CA SER A 433 46.85 -0.13 26.74
C SER A 433 46.66 -1.05 25.52
N ASP A 434 46.43 -0.47 24.35
CA ASP A 434 46.23 -1.26 23.12
C ASP A 434 46.78 -0.50 21.90
N PRO A 435 48.09 -0.61 21.61
CA PRO A 435 48.73 0.30 20.67
C PRO A 435 48.31 0.08 19.20
N ASN A 436 47.65 -1.02 18.81
CA ASN A 436 47.20 -1.19 17.42
C ASN A 436 46.05 -2.20 17.20
N ASN A 437 44.80 -1.72 17.24
CA ASN A 437 43.58 -2.53 17.08
C ASN A 437 43.05 -2.70 15.64
N TRP A 438 43.80 -2.31 14.61
CA TRP A 438 43.29 -2.35 13.24
C TRP A 438 43.00 -3.77 12.75
N SER A 439 43.86 -4.73 13.08
CA SER A 439 43.70 -6.13 12.66
C SER A 439 42.42 -6.77 13.22
N LEU A 440 42.05 -6.45 14.47
CA LEU A 440 40.85 -6.96 15.11
C LEU A 440 39.55 -6.41 14.51
N ASN A 441 39.63 -5.28 13.79
CA ASN A 441 38.48 -4.68 13.11
C ASN A 441 38.28 -5.17 11.67
N ILE A 442 39.24 -5.91 11.08
CA ILE A 442 39.18 -6.35 9.67
C ILE A 442 37.86 -7.06 9.32
N PRO A 443 37.36 -8.05 10.10
CA PRO A 443 36.11 -8.74 9.75
C PRO A 443 34.91 -7.78 9.69
N ASN A 444 34.84 -6.83 10.61
CA ASN A 444 33.78 -5.82 10.65
C ASN A 444 33.94 -4.80 9.50
N MET A 445 35.17 -4.38 9.17
CA MET A 445 35.45 -3.52 8.01
C MET A 445 35.03 -4.17 6.70
N VAL A 446 35.31 -5.46 6.52
CA VAL A 446 34.91 -6.21 5.32
C VAL A 446 33.40 -6.23 5.17
N ILE A 447 32.64 -6.56 6.23
CA ILE A 447 31.16 -6.54 6.17
C ILE A 447 30.63 -5.13 5.91
N GLY A 448 31.22 -4.10 6.54
CA GLY A 448 30.81 -2.71 6.33
C GLY A 448 31.02 -2.25 4.88
N LEU A 449 32.23 -2.43 4.34
CA LEU A 449 32.57 -2.03 2.98
C LEU A 449 31.80 -2.83 1.92
N THR A 450 31.65 -4.14 2.11
CA THR A 450 30.86 -4.98 1.19
C THR A 450 29.38 -4.60 1.22
N SER A 451 28.83 -4.19 2.37
CA SER A 451 27.46 -3.66 2.47
C SER A 451 27.30 -2.36 1.68
N ILE A 452 28.24 -1.41 1.80
CA ILE A 452 28.22 -0.16 1.02
C ILE A 452 28.34 -0.43 -0.48
N ALA A 453 29.27 -1.31 -0.88
CA ALA A 453 29.42 -1.73 -2.27
C ALA A 453 28.14 -2.37 -2.82
N ALA A 454 27.49 -3.23 -2.02
CA ALA A 454 26.22 -3.86 -2.38
C ALA A 454 25.09 -2.84 -2.53
N ILE A 455 25.00 -1.81 -1.67
CA ILE A 455 24.02 -0.72 -1.79
C ILE A 455 24.21 0.03 -3.12
N ILE A 456 25.43 0.48 -3.40
CA ILE A 456 25.75 1.24 -4.61
C ILE A 456 25.44 0.39 -5.85
N TYR A 457 25.94 -0.84 -5.89
CA TYR A 457 25.73 -1.74 -7.03
C TYR A 457 24.26 -2.15 -7.18
N GLY A 458 23.59 -2.50 -6.09
CA GLY A 458 22.21 -2.98 -6.09
C GLY A 458 21.23 -1.92 -6.56
N LEU A 459 21.28 -0.71 -5.98
CA LEU A 459 20.42 0.40 -6.38
C LEU A 459 20.75 0.94 -7.79
N TYR A 460 21.99 0.78 -8.25
CA TYR A 460 22.33 1.08 -9.65
C TYR A 460 21.77 0.04 -10.62
N THR A 461 21.81 -1.24 -10.22
CA THR A 461 21.47 -2.38 -11.09
C THR A 461 19.97 -2.55 -11.22
N ASP A 462 19.25 -2.57 -10.11
CA ASP A 462 17.80 -2.78 -10.05
C ASP A 462 17.20 -1.85 -8.98
N TYR A 463 16.47 -0.83 -9.43
CA TYR A 463 15.88 0.19 -8.56
C TYR A 463 14.39 -0.08 -8.34
N ASN A 464 14.05 -0.62 -7.16
CA ASN A 464 12.69 -0.97 -6.78
C ASN A 464 12.49 -0.87 -5.24
N PRO A 465 11.25 -0.99 -4.71
CA PRO A 465 10.98 -0.89 -3.27
C PRO A 465 11.74 -1.94 -2.45
N TYR A 466 11.89 -3.14 -2.99
CA TYR A 466 12.58 -4.23 -2.32
C TYR A 466 14.09 -3.98 -2.23
N SER A 467 14.73 -3.50 -3.30
CA SER A 467 16.15 -3.12 -3.29
C SER A 467 16.41 -1.96 -2.32
N LEU A 468 15.48 -1.02 -2.17
CA LEU A 468 15.56 0.05 -1.17
C LEU A 468 15.48 -0.50 0.26
N ALA A 469 14.59 -1.46 0.52
CA ALA A 469 14.50 -2.12 1.82
C ALA A 469 15.78 -2.90 2.15
N MET A 470 16.32 -3.67 1.21
CA MET A 470 17.59 -4.38 1.40
C MET A 470 18.78 -3.42 1.54
N ALA A 471 18.80 -2.31 0.80
CA ALA A 471 19.80 -1.26 0.95
C ALA A 471 19.75 -0.63 2.35
N SER A 472 18.56 -0.44 2.90
CA SER A 472 18.37 0.06 4.27
C SER A 472 18.92 -0.92 5.31
N LEU A 473 18.66 -2.22 5.15
CA LEU A 473 19.23 -3.25 6.04
C LEU A 473 20.76 -3.35 5.91
N ALA A 474 21.30 -3.29 4.69
CA ALA A 474 22.75 -3.25 4.46
C ALA A 474 23.40 -1.99 5.04
N LEU A 475 22.70 -0.86 5.02
CA LEU A 475 23.16 0.38 5.65
C LEU A 475 23.25 0.21 7.17
N VAL A 476 22.23 -0.40 7.79
CA VAL A 476 22.23 -0.74 9.22
C VAL A 476 23.41 -1.67 9.55
N ASN A 477 23.71 -2.67 8.71
CA ASN A 477 24.91 -3.51 8.88
C ASN A 477 26.18 -2.66 8.92
N SER A 478 26.36 -1.75 7.96
CA SER A 478 27.52 -0.85 7.91
C SER A 478 27.62 0.02 9.16
N LEU A 479 26.50 0.58 9.64
CA LEU A 479 26.47 1.40 10.85
C LEU A 479 26.88 0.61 12.10
N PHE A 480 26.45 -0.65 12.21
CA PHE A 480 26.91 -1.54 13.29
C PHE A 480 28.43 -1.73 13.26
N MET A 481 29.01 -1.98 12.08
CA MET A 481 30.46 -2.15 11.92
C MET A 481 31.23 -0.88 12.24
N VAL A 482 30.75 0.28 11.78
CA VAL A 482 31.34 1.60 12.06
C VAL A 482 31.34 1.88 13.56
N PHE A 483 30.26 1.53 14.28
CA PHE A 483 30.20 1.69 15.74
C PHE A 483 31.34 0.93 16.45
N VAL A 484 31.59 -0.33 16.08
CA VAL A 484 32.63 -1.15 16.71
C VAL A 484 34.02 -0.54 16.46
N ILE A 485 34.26 -0.08 15.23
CA ILE A 485 35.52 0.59 14.87
C ILE A 485 35.70 1.85 15.72
N ILE A 486 34.67 2.70 15.83
CA ILE A 486 34.70 3.92 16.66
C ILE A 486 34.92 3.57 18.14
N ALA A 487 34.22 2.56 18.67
CA ALA A 487 34.34 2.14 20.06
C ALA A 487 35.76 1.67 20.37
N SER A 488 36.38 0.89 19.47
CA SER A 488 37.77 0.42 19.60
C SER A 488 38.81 1.54 19.56
N ARG A 489 38.47 2.68 18.95
CA ARG A 489 39.37 3.84 18.76
C ARG A 489 39.10 4.98 19.76
N GLN A 490 38.11 4.86 20.62
CA GLN A 490 37.71 5.92 21.55
C GLN A 490 38.86 6.47 22.43
N PRO A 491 39.79 5.64 22.97
CA PRO A 491 40.94 6.16 23.74
C PRO A 491 41.81 7.13 22.92
N ASN A 492 42.08 6.79 21.65
CA ASN A 492 42.84 7.63 20.73
C ASN A 492 42.09 8.91 20.34
N ILE A 493 40.77 8.82 20.17
CA ILE A 493 39.92 9.98 19.90
C ILE A 493 39.91 10.94 21.09
N ARG A 494 39.97 10.45 22.35
CA ARG A 494 40.07 11.29 23.54
C ARG A 494 41.39 12.06 23.63
N LEU A 495 42.50 11.45 23.20
CA LEU A 495 43.79 12.14 23.07
C LEU A 495 43.74 13.22 21.98
N TRP A 496 43.12 12.93 20.84
CA TRP A 496 42.86 13.92 19.77
C TRP A 496 41.95 15.08 20.23
N LYS A 497 40.93 14.80 21.05
CA LYS A 497 40.01 15.81 21.62
C LYS A 497 40.72 16.85 22.49
N LYS A 498 41.79 16.47 23.20
CA LYS A 498 42.60 17.41 23.98
C LYS A 498 43.40 18.38 23.08
N ARG A 499 43.49 18.13 21.76
CA ARG A 499 44.33 18.88 20.81
C ARG A 499 43.57 19.89 19.93
N TYR A 500 42.24 19.82 19.83
CA TYR A 500 41.44 20.71 18.96
C TYR A 500 40.20 21.29 19.67
N TYR A 501 40.20 22.61 19.92
CA TYR A 501 39.22 23.33 20.74
C TYR A 501 37.79 23.36 20.14
N ALA A 502 37.65 23.38 18.80
CA ALA A 502 36.35 23.41 18.12
C ALA A 502 35.46 22.18 18.38
N VAL A 503 36.07 21.02 18.67
CA VAL A 503 35.35 19.78 19.00
C VAL A 503 34.72 19.83 20.40
N ILE A 504 35.23 20.71 21.28
CA ILE A 504 34.75 20.82 22.67
C ILE A 504 33.35 21.45 22.72
N GLN A 505 33.03 22.43 21.86
CA GLN A 505 31.72 23.09 21.84
C GLN A 505 30.59 22.17 21.34
N THR A 506 30.78 21.43 20.25
CA THR A 506 29.75 20.51 19.71
C THR A 506 29.41 19.39 20.71
N PHE A 507 30.41 18.92 21.48
CA PHE A 507 30.19 17.90 22.51
C PHE A 507 29.55 18.44 23.80
N SER A 508 29.65 19.74 24.08
CA SER A 508 28.92 20.40 25.18
C SER A 508 27.41 20.32 24.97
N ILE A 509 26.95 20.60 23.74
CA ILE A 509 25.54 20.48 23.32
C ILE A 509 25.06 19.03 23.45
N ILE A 510 25.85 18.05 23.00
CA ILE A 510 25.53 16.62 23.15
C ILE A 510 25.44 16.22 24.64
N ARG A 511 26.32 16.76 25.49
CA ARG A 511 26.29 16.50 26.94
C ARG A 511 25.02 17.08 27.57
N GLN A 512 24.63 18.31 27.20
CA GLN A 512 23.38 18.92 27.68
C GLN A 512 22.15 18.12 27.21
N LEU A 513 22.08 17.74 25.94
CA LEU A 513 21.03 16.86 25.41
C LEU A 513 20.98 15.52 26.14
N LYS A 514 22.13 14.92 26.45
CA LYS A 514 22.20 13.66 27.21
C LYS A 514 21.65 13.83 28.63
N ILE A 515 21.90 14.96 29.28
CA ILE A 515 21.36 15.26 30.62
C ILE A 515 19.84 15.46 30.55
N VAL A 516 19.35 16.21 29.56
CA VAL A 516 17.90 16.39 29.32
C VAL A 516 17.22 15.04 29.07
N LEU A 517 17.76 14.22 28.17
CA LEU A 517 17.26 12.87 27.90
C LEU A 517 17.34 11.96 29.13
N TRP A 518 18.38 12.09 29.95
CA TRP A 518 18.53 11.35 31.21
C TRP A 518 17.44 11.71 32.21
N ASN A 519 17.03 12.98 32.30
CA ASN A 519 15.96 13.43 33.19
C ASN A 519 14.57 13.00 32.68
N ILE A 520 14.33 13.03 31.36
CA ILE A 520 13.07 12.58 30.74
C ILE A 520 12.88 11.06 30.87
N ARG A 521 14.00 10.32 30.92
CA ARG A 521 14.06 8.86 30.99
C ARG A 521 13.18 8.26 32.09
N HIS A 522 13.15 8.86 33.28
CA HIS A 522 12.34 8.38 34.40
C HIS A 522 10.84 8.41 34.09
N GLY A 523 10.37 9.49 33.46
CA GLY A 523 8.98 9.62 33.01
C GLY A 523 8.63 8.60 31.91
N ILE A 524 9.53 8.41 30.94
CA ILE A 524 9.38 7.40 29.88
C ILE A 524 9.31 5.98 30.46
N TYR A 525 10.16 5.63 31.42
CA TYR A 525 10.11 4.30 32.03
C TYR A 525 8.87 4.08 32.88
N PHE A 526 8.42 5.09 33.62
CA PHE A 526 7.16 5.01 34.34
C PHE A 526 5.99 4.74 33.38
N PHE A 527 5.94 5.48 32.26
CA PHE A 527 4.95 5.31 31.20
C PHE A 527 4.97 3.89 30.61
N PHE A 528 6.12 3.43 30.11
CA PHE A 528 6.24 2.08 29.53
C PHE A 528 5.89 0.98 30.53
N ARG A 529 6.26 1.14 31.80
CA ARG A 529 5.97 0.14 32.84
C ARG A 529 4.49 0.03 33.19
N LYS A 530 3.75 1.14 33.19
CA LYS A 530 2.30 1.13 33.48
C LYS A 530 1.49 0.69 32.26
N LEU A 531 1.92 1.09 31.06
CA LEU A 531 1.17 0.85 29.83
C LEU A 531 1.63 -0.36 29.02
N ALA A 532 2.66 -1.08 29.46
CA ALA A 532 3.17 -2.26 28.74
C ALA A 532 2.06 -3.23 28.33
N LEU A 533 1.24 -3.67 29.30
CA LEU A 533 0.18 -4.65 29.05
C LEU A 533 -0.93 -4.09 28.14
N PRO A 534 -1.56 -2.92 28.40
CA PRO A 534 -2.59 -2.41 27.52
C PRO A 534 -2.06 -2.09 26.10
N VAL A 535 -0.80 -1.66 25.96
CA VAL A 535 -0.19 -1.42 24.64
C VAL A 535 0.03 -2.72 23.86
N VAL A 536 0.54 -3.78 24.49
CA VAL A 536 0.66 -5.09 23.85
C VAL A 536 -0.71 -5.64 23.44
N ILE A 537 -1.72 -5.53 24.32
CA ILE A 537 -3.09 -5.94 24.01
C ILE A 537 -3.64 -5.15 22.82
N PHE A 538 -3.46 -3.82 22.82
CA PHE A 538 -3.89 -2.96 21.72
C PHE A 538 -3.27 -3.37 20.39
N PHE A 539 -1.95 -3.57 20.32
CA PHE A 539 -1.29 -4.00 19.09
C PHE A 539 -1.70 -5.40 18.64
N THR A 540 -1.88 -6.33 19.59
CA THR A 540 -2.32 -7.70 19.30
C THR A 540 -3.73 -7.70 18.70
N ILE A 541 -4.66 -7.00 19.36
CA ILE A 541 -6.05 -6.87 18.93
C ILE A 541 -6.13 -6.13 17.60
N SER A 542 -5.41 -5.01 17.45
CA SER A 542 -5.38 -4.23 16.22
C SER A 542 -4.84 -5.04 15.05
N ALA A 543 -3.71 -5.75 15.23
CA ALA A 543 -3.15 -6.59 14.17
C ALA A 543 -4.09 -7.74 13.79
N TYR A 544 -4.76 -8.37 14.77
CA TYR A 544 -5.78 -9.37 14.49
C TYR A 544 -6.95 -8.80 13.70
N PHE A 545 -7.55 -7.68 14.14
CA PHE A 545 -8.68 -7.05 13.44
C PHE A 545 -8.30 -6.58 12.04
N ILE A 546 -7.13 -5.95 11.87
CA ILE A 546 -6.57 -5.54 10.58
C ILE A 546 -6.29 -6.77 9.70
N SER A 547 -5.87 -7.91 10.26
CA SER A 547 -5.65 -9.12 9.44
C SER A 547 -6.95 -9.79 8.98
N GLN A 548 -8.01 -9.71 9.78
CA GLN A 548 -9.34 -10.26 9.45
C GLN A 548 -10.12 -9.32 8.52
N ASN A 549 -9.93 -8.02 8.71
CA ASN A 549 -10.51 -6.95 7.90
C ASN A 549 -9.34 -6.07 7.44
N PRO A 550 -8.52 -6.53 6.47
CA PRO A 550 -7.49 -5.69 5.88
C PRO A 550 -8.15 -4.35 5.55
N PRO A 551 -7.59 -3.23 6.03
CA PRO A 551 -8.12 -1.92 5.70
C PRO A 551 -8.31 -1.91 4.19
N ASP A 552 -9.52 -1.64 3.73
CA ASP A 552 -9.78 -1.39 2.34
C ASP A 552 -8.99 -0.11 2.04
N PHE A 553 -7.69 -0.24 1.68
CA PHE A 553 -6.81 0.86 1.28
C PHE A 553 -7.28 1.49 -0.03
N THR A 554 -8.38 0.97 -0.58
CA THR A 554 -9.28 1.70 -1.44
C THR A 554 -9.62 3.07 -0.83
N THR A 555 -9.72 3.25 0.48
CA THR A 555 -10.13 4.55 1.07
C THR A 555 -9.10 5.69 1.06
N ALA A 556 -7.82 5.44 0.75
CA ALA A 556 -6.84 6.50 0.55
C ALA A 556 -6.71 6.77 -0.97
N ASN A 557 -7.53 7.66 -1.49
CA ASN A 557 -7.82 7.82 -2.93
C ASN A 557 -8.42 6.55 -3.53
N ASP A 558 -9.59 6.21 -3.02
CA ASP A 558 -10.61 5.69 -3.91
C ASP A 558 -10.78 6.88 -4.83
N ASP A 559 -10.42 6.72 -6.11
CA ASP A 559 -11.16 7.46 -7.13
C ASP A 559 -12.61 7.18 -6.73
N VAL A 560 -13.24 8.15 -6.05
CA VAL A 560 -14.62 8.02 -5.59
C VAL A 560 -15.37 7.98 -6.90
N PHE A 561 -15.56 6.77 -7.42
CA PHE A 561 -16.40 6.52 -8.55
C PHE A 561 -17.79 6.80 -8.00
N LEU A 562 -18.19 8.06 -8.08
CA LEU A 562 -19.55 8.53 -7.91
C LEU A 562 -20.23 8.21 -9.25
N PRO A 563 -20.84 7.03 -9.43
CA PRO A 563 -21.40 6.65 -10.73
C PRO A 563 -22.78 7.27 -10.90
N VAL A 564 -23.29 7.95 -9.88
CA VAL A 564 -24.56 8.65 -9.94
C VAL A 564 -24.29 9.99 -10.60
N LYS A 565 -24.74 10.14 -11.85
CA LYS A 565 -24.89 11.46 -12.46
C LYS A 565 -25.57 12.36 -11.43
N LYS A 566 -24.93 13.47 -11.04
CA LYS A 566 -25.47 14.32 -9.98
C LYS A 566 -26.90 14.68 -10.32
N ASP A 567 -27.80 14.48 -9.35
CA ASP A 567 -29.20 14.83 -9.54
C ASP A 567 -29.33 16.36 -9.61
N PHE A 568 -30.22 16.84 -10.47
CA PHE A 568 -30.48 18.25 -10.67
C PHE A 568 -31.86 18.41 -11.31
N PHE A 569 -32.44 19.60 -11.15
CA PHE A 569 -33.68 19.96 -11.80
C PHE A 569 -33.63 21.45 -12.20
N MET A 570 -34.04 21.75 -13.43
CA MET A 570 -34.10 23.11 -13.98
C MET A 570 -35.56 23.52 -14.21
N GLN A 571 -35.89 24.77 -13.87
CA GLN A 571 -37.19 25.36 -14.21
C GLN A 571 -36.98 26.43 -15.27
N GLY A 572 -37.98 26.62 -16.13
CA GLY A 572 -37.91 27.62 -17.17
C GLY A 572 -39.23 28.28 -17.45
N LEU A 573 -39.17 29.36 -18.21
CA LEU A 573 -40.31 30.18 -18.56
C LEU A 573 -40.24 30.57 -20.04
N PHE A 574 -41.40 30.51 -20.70
CA PHE A 574 -41.67 31.18 -21.96
C PHE A 574 -42.71 32.26 -21.71
N ASP A 575 -42.32 33.54 -21.80
CA ASP A 575 -43.18 34.69 -21.50
C ASP A 575 -42.84 35.86 -22.45
N PRO A 576 -43.33 35.82 -23.70
CA PRO A 576 -43.09 36.89 -24.66
C PRO A 576 -44.03 38.08 -24.40
N GLU A 577 -43.50 39.29 -24.56
CA GLU A 577 -44.27 40.53 -24.43
C GLU A 577 -45.11 40.82 -25.69
N THR A 578 -44.64 40.36 -26.85
CA THR A 578 -45.31 40.51 -28.14
C THR A 578 -45.52 39.16 -28.83
N SER A 579 -46.10 39.17 -30.04
CA SER A 579 -46.30 37.96 -30.84
C SER A 579 -45.06 37.53 -31.64
N ASP A 580 -43.89 38.13 -31.39
CA ASP A 580 -42.62 37.80 -32.06
C ASP A 580 -41.97 36.50 -31.58
N GLY A 581 -42.50 35.90 -30.51
CA GLY A 581 -41.98 34.66 -29.92
C GLY A 581 -40.74 34.86 -29.05
N LEU A 582 -40.33 36.09 -28.75
CA LEU A 582 -39.16 36.40 -27.93
C LEU A 582 -39.58 36.72 -26.49
N SER A 583 -39.11 35.93 -25.52
CA SER A 583 -39.38 36.17 -24.10
C SER A 583 -38.81 37.50 -23.61
N SER A 584 -39.55 38.21 -22.75
CA SER A 584 -39.10 39.47 -22.14
C SER A 584 -38.39 39.20 -20.82
N MET A 585 -37.12 39.61 -20.69
CA MET A 585 -36.37 39.45 -19.44
C MET A 585 -36.96 40.26 -18.29
N GLY A 586 -37.65 41.37 -18.57
CA GLY A 586 -38.41 42.11 -17.56
C GLY A 586 -39.55 41.28 -16.97
N HIS A 587 -40.31 40.56 -17.81
CA HIS A 587 -41.35 39.64 -17.36
C HIS A 587 -40.78 38.45 -16.58
N VAL A 588 -39.67 37.87 -17.07
CA VAL A 588 -38.98 36.77 -16.36
C VAL A 588 -38.57 37.20 -14.95
N GLN A 589 -37.89 38.34 -14.80
CA GLN A 589 -37.44 38.84 -13.50
C GLN A 589 -38.62 39.18 -12.57
N LEU A 590 -39.70 39.75 -13.12
CA LEU A 590 -40.93 40.01 -12.37
C LEU A 590 -41.56 38.69 -11.88
N PHE A 591 -41.58 37.67 -12.73
CA PHE A 591 -42.09 36.35 -12.41
C PHE A 591 -41.25 35.70 -11.29
N GLU A 592 -39.93 35.68 -11.40
CA GLU A 592 -39.02 35.11 -10.40
C GLU A 592 -39.15 35.78 -9.03
N LYS A 593 -39.15 37.13 -8.99
CA LYS A 593 -39.29 37.90 -7.75
C LYS A 593 -40.56 37.53 -7.00
N ASN A 594 -41.63 37.30 -7.74
CA ASN A 594 -42.93 37.01 -7.15
C ASN A 594 -43.11 35.51 -6.86
N ALA A 595 -42.39 34.62 -7.54
CA ALA A 595 -42.48 33.16 -7.39
C ALA A 595 -41.52 32.60 -6.35
N ASP A 596 -40.58 33.41 -5.85
CA ASP A 596 -39.43 33.00 -5.02
C ASP A 596 -38.67 31.80 -5.64
N ALA A 597 -38.49 31.85 -6.96
CA ALA A 597 -37.85 30.79 -7.73
C ALA A 597 -37.14 31.33 -8.96
N HIS A 598 -35.88 30.93 -9.14
CA HIS A 598 -35.06 31.26 -10.32
C HIS A 598 -35.48 30.43 -11.55
N MET A 599 -35.58 31.06 -12.71
CA MET A 599 -35.82 30.42 -14.00
C MET A 599 -34.47 30.11 -14.68
N ASP A 600 -34.01 28.87 -14.55
CA ASP A 600 -32.79 28.37 -15.20
C ASP A 600 -32.86 28.37 -16.72
N ILE A 601 -34.04 28.26 -17.33
CA ILE A 601 -34.22 28.23 -18.79
C ILE A 601 -35.16 29.35 -19.22
N VAL A 602 -34.73 30.21 -20.14
CA VAL A 602 -35.58 31.18 -20.82
C VAL A 602 -35.80 30.66 -22.25
N SER A 603 -37.04 30.29 -22.55
CA SER A 603 -37.43 29.75 -23.85
C SER A 603 -37.77 30.89 -24.82
N LEU A 604 -37.53 30.68 -26.11
CA LEU A 604 -37.92 31.60 -27.19
C LEU A 604 -38.17 30.81 -28.48
N TYR A 605 -38.99 31.37 -29.37
CA TYR A 605 -39.32 30.81 -30.67
C TYR A 605 -38.70 31.67 -31.76
N MET A 606 -38.14 31.03 -32.78
CA MET A 606 -37.42 31.70 -33.84
C MET A 606 -37.68 31.01 -35.18
N ALA A 607 -38.41 31.71 -36.05
CA ALA A 607 -38.61 31.36 -37.45
C ALA A 607 -37.40 31.75 -38.32
N TRP A 608 -37.31 31.17 -39.51
CA TRP A 608 -36.28 31.44 -40.52
C TRP A 608 -36.64 32.69 -41.34
N ASN A 609 -36.37 33.86 -40.77
CA ASN A 609 -36.63 35.15 -41.40
C ASN A 609 -35.34 35.81 -41.93
N GLU A 610 -35.46 36.63 -42.99
CA GLU A 610 -34.39 37.52 -43.46
C GLU A 610 -34.13 38.62 -42.42
N VAL A 611 -32.86 38.86 -42.09
CA VAL A 611 -32.44 39.91 -41.13
C VAL A 611 -31.24 40.65 -41.71
N ASP A 612 -31.26 41.99 -41.68
CA ASP A 612 -30.17 42.86 -42.15
C ASP A 612 -28.88 42.78 -41.27
N THR A 613 -28.97 42.12 -40.11
CA THR A 613 -27.89 41.87 -39.14
C THR A 613 -27.88 40.39 -38.71
N LEU A 614 -26.94 39.98 -37.85
CA LEU A 614 -26.81 38.60 -37.35
C LEU A 614 -28.20 38.00 -37.00
N PRO A 615 -28.56 36.82 -37.55
CA PRO A 615 -29.93 36.26 -37.47
C PRO A 615 -30.30 35.69 -36.08
N LEU A 616 -29.61 36.12 -35.03
CA LEU A 616 -29.87 35.75 -33.63
C LEU A 616 -30.19 37.01 -32.80
N PRO A 617 -31.12 36.94 -31.82
CA PRO A 617 -31.41 38.04 -30.93
C PRO A 617 -30.30 38.22 -29.87
N THR A 618 -29.10 38.63 -30.29
CA THR A 618 -27.88 38.65 -29.47
C THR A 618 -28.03 39.46 -28.18
N LYS A 619 -28.68 40.62 -28.22
CA LYS A 619 -28.95 41.44 -27.01
C LYS A 619 -29.79 40.70 -25.97
N LEU A 620 -30.80 39.96 -26.41
CA LEU A 620 -31.66 39.16 -25.53
C LEU A 620 -30.88 37.97 -24.96
N LEU A 621 -30.14 37.24 -25.81
CA LEU A 621 -29.29 36.13 -25.38
C LEU A 621 -28.25 36.58 -24.34
N ASP A 622 -27.58 37.70 -24.57
CA ASP A 622 -26.66 38.32 -23.59
C ASP A 622 -27.35 38.61 -22.26
N SER A 623 -28.58 39.14 -22.30
CA SER A 623 -29.37 39.44 -21.10
C SER A 623 -29.74 38.16 -20.34
N ILE A 624 -30.16 37.11 -21.04
CA ILE A 624 -30.45 35.79 -20.46
C ILE A 624 -29.21 35.22 -19.74
N TYR A 625 -28.04 35.27 -20.37
CA TYR A 625 -26.81 34.75 -19.76
C TYR A 625 -26.30 35.60 -18.59
N ARG A 626 -26.40 36.95 -18.67
CA ARG A 626 -26.08 37.83 -17.52
C ARG A 626 -27.01 37.61 -16.34
N HIS A 627 -28.26 37.24 -16.62
CA HIS A 627 -29.25 36.83 -15.61
C HIS A 627 -29.00 35.41 -15.07
N ASN A 628 -27.92 34.74 -15.50
CA ASN A 628 -27.57 33.39 -15.04
C ASN A 628 -28.64 32.34 -15.42
N SER A 629 -29.19 32.45 -16.63
CA SER A 629 -30.12 31.48 -17.23
C SER A 629 -29.59 30.95 -18.56
N TYR A 630 -30.12 29.82 -19.02
CA TYR A 630 -29.85 29.22 -20.32
C TYR A 630 -30.92 29.63 -21.32
N ALA A 631 -30.53 30.01 -22.53
CA ALA A 631 -31.48 30.17 -23.62
C ALA A 631 -31.90 28.80 -24.18
N MET A 632 -33.20 28.62 -24.41
CA MET A 632 -33.75 27.53 -25.22
C MET A 632 -34.43 28.10 -26.45
N VAL A 633 -33.86 27.84 -27.62
CA VAL A 633 -34.36 28.33 -28.90
C VAL A 633 -35.15 27.21 -29.58
N THR A 634 -36.46 27.41 -29.74
CA THR A 634 -37.29 26.62 -30.64
C THR A 634 -37.10 27.17 -32.04
N TRP A 635 -36.37 26.41 -32.87
CA TRP A 635 -35.92 26.87 -34.18
C TRP A 635 -36.77 26.25 -35.29
N GLU A 636 -37.60 27.07 -35.90
CA GLU A 636 -38.72 26.64 -36.73
C GLU A 636 -38.40 26.88 -38.22
N PRO A 637 -38.31 25.83 -39.05
CA PRO A 637 -37.95 25.94 -40.46
C PRO A 637 -39.13 26.42 -41.33
N TRP A 638 -39.61 27.63 -41.05
CA TRP A 638 -40.63 28.39 -41.80
C TRP A 638 -40.35 29.90 -41.70
N GLY A 639 -41.11 30.75 -42.39
CA GLY A 639 -40.90 32.21 -42.36
C GLY A 639 -40.39 32.78 -43.68
N THR A 640 -39.94 34.05 -43.67
CA THR A 640 -39.75 34.83 -44.90
C THR A 640 -38.65 34.29 -45.83
N MET A 641 -37.65 33.56 -45.31
CA MET A 641 -36.62 32.92 -46.16
C MET A 641 -37.07 31.61 -46.82
N VAL A 642 -38.16 31.00 -46.34
CA VAL A 642 -38.57 29.67 -46.79
C VAL A 642 -39.54 29.80 -47.94
N LYS A 643 -39.05 29.62 -49.17
CA LYS A 643 -39.86 29.78 -50.41
C LYS A 643 -41.06 28.83 -50.48
N ASN A 644 -40.94 27.62 -49.93
CA ASN A 644 -42.03 26.65 -49.84
C ASN A 644 -41.91 25.83 -48.56
N GLU A 645 -42.66 26.23 -47.55
CA GLU A 645 -42.62 25.64 -46.22
C GLU A 645 -42.95 24.14 -46.21
N LYS A 646 -43.83 23.67 -47.11
CA LYS A 646 -44.19 22.24 -47.21
C LYS A 646 -43.01 21.37 -47.67
N GLN A 647 -42.11 21.92 -48.47
CA GLN A 647 -40.95 21.21 -49.03
C GLN A 647 -39.65 21.45 -48.24
N VAL A 648 -39.71 22.16 -47.10
CA VAL A 648 -38.51 22.63 -46.39
C VAL A 648 -37.54 21.51 -46.01
N LEU A 649 -38.04 20.36 -45.54
CA LEU A 649 -37.18 19.23 -45.15
C LEU A 649 -36.42 18.62 -46.34
N SER A 650 -37.03 18.57 -47.52
CA SER A 650 -36.36 18.11 -48.74
C SER A 650 -35.32 19.12 -49.20
N GLN A 651 -35.65 20.41 -49.17
CA GLN A 651 -34.74 21.49 -49.57
C GLN A 651 -33.51 21.60 -48.64
N ILE A 652 -33.69 21.35 -47.33
CA ILE A 652 -32.59 21.21 -46.38
C ILE A 652 -31.61 20.13 -46.83
N ARG A 653 -32.10 18.94 -47.21
CA ARG A 653 -31.22 17.83 -47.64
C ARG A 653 -30.55 18.06 -49.00
N GLN A 654 -31.12 18.93 -49.83
CA GLN A 654 -30.54 19.34 -51.11
C GLN A 654 -29.48 20.45 -50.95
N GLY A 655 -29.30 20.97 -49.74
CA GLY A 655 -28.30 21.99 -49.42
C GLY A 655 -28.74 23.43 -49.70
N VAL A 656 -30.03 23.66 -50.00
CA VAL A 656 -30.57 25.00 -50.37
C VAL A 656 -30.32 26.04 -49.27
N TYR A 657 -30.36 25.62 -48.01
CA TYR A 657 -30.23 26.49 -46.84
C TYR A 657 -28.88 26.34 -46.11
N ASP A 658 -27.89 25.67 -46.70
CA ASP A 658 -26.62 25.35 -46.02
C ASP A 658 -25.88 26.60 -45.54
N SER A 659 -25.85 27.66 -46.34
CA SER A 659 -25.23 28.94 -45.96
C SER A 659 -25.90 29.57 -44.74
N TYR A 660 -27.24 29.56 -44.68
CA TYR A 660 -27.99 30.08 -43.54
C TYR A 660 -27.82 29.22 -42.28
N ILE A 661 -27.91 27.89 -42.42
CA ILE A 661 -27.70 26.96 -41.31
C ILE A 661 -26.26 27.10 -40.77
N ALA A 662 -25.27 27.26 -41.65
CA ALA A 662 -23.88 27.48 -41.27
C ALA A 662 -23.65 28.83 -40.59
N SER A 663 -24.34 29.91 -41.00
CA SER A 663 -24.24 31.21 -40.34
C SER A 663 -24.84 31.17 -38.93
N ILE A 664 -25.99 30.50 -38.75
CA ILE A 664 -26.58 30.27 -37.42
C ILE A 664 -25.64 29.43 -36.55
N ALA A 665 -25.09 28.33 -37.08
CA ALA A 665 -24.15 27.49 -36.36
C ALA A 665 -22.91 28.28 -35.91
N SER A 666 -22.36 29.12 -36.78
CA SER A 666 -21.21 29.97 -36.46
C SER A 666 -21.55 31.01 -35.38
N ALA A 667 -22.70 31.68 -35.51
CA ALA A 667 -23.14 32.66 -34.54
C ALA A 667 -23.39 32.02 -33.15
N LEU A 668 -23.98 30.82 -33.10
CA LEU A 668 -24.17 30.08 -31.86
C LEU A 668 -22.86 29.57 -31.26
N ARG A 669 -21.89 29.13 -32.08
CA ARG A 669 -20.53 28.80 -31.61
C ARG A 669 -19.87 30.00 -30.93
N ASP A 670 -19.97 31.17 -31.55
CA ASP A 670 -19.28 32.38 -31.12
C ASP A 670 -19.85 32.97 -29.82
N LEU A 671 -21.05 32.56 -29.38
CA LEU A 671 -21.57 32.85 -28.04
C LEU A 671 -20.69 32.29 -26.94
N GLN A 672 -20.01 31.16 -27.18
CA GLN A 672 -19.23 30.41 -26.18
C GLN A 672 -20.02 30.05 -24.90
N GLN A 673 -21.35 30.07 -24.97
CA GLN A 673 -22.27 29.72 -23.89
C GLN A 673 -23.11 28.48 -24.27
N PRO A 674 -23.48 27.61 -23.30
CA PRO A 674 -24.41 26.52 -23.58
C PRO A 674 -25.78 27.04 -24.01
N ILE A 675 -26.34 26.44 -25.07
CA ILE A 675 -27.66 26.81 -25.58
C ILE A 675 -28.48 25.58 -25.96
N PHE A 676 -29.74 25.54 -25.56
CA PHE A 676 -30.66 24.49 -26.01
C PHE A 676 -31.24 24.87 -27.37
N LEU A 677 -31.16 23.95 -28.32
CA LEU A 677 -31.73 24.13 -29.66
C LEU A 677 -32.76 23.04 -29.93
N ARG A 678 -34.02 23.44 -30.00
CA ARG A 678 -35.18 22.60 -30.28
C ARG A 678 -35.60 22.80 -31.73
N PHE A 679 -34.92 22.11 -32.64
CA PHE A 679 -35.12 22.24 -34.09
C PHE A 679 -36.36 21.48 -34.56
N ALA A 680 -37.22 22.13 -35.36
CA ALA A 680 -38.38 21.50 -36.00
C ALA A 680 -39.16 20.60 -35.01
N HIS A 681 -39.65 21.20 -33.92
CA HIS A 681 -40.36 20.50 -32.87
C HIS A 681 -41.69 19.93 -33.39
N GLU A 682 -42.19 18.93 -32.67
CA GLU A 682 -43.49 18.30 -32.96
C GLU A 682 -43.66 17.84 -34.41
N PRO A 683 -42.71 17.04 -34.96
CA PRO A 683 -42.73 16.68 -36.38
C PRO A 683 -43.92 15.83 -36.80
N ASP A 684 -44.66 15.27 -35.85
CA ASP A 684 -45.89 14.51 -36.06
C ASP A 684 -47.17 15.34 -35.81
N ASN A 685 -47.07 16.64 -35.51
CA ASN A 685 -48.20 17.55 -35.37
C ASN A 685 -48.61 18.13 -36.73
N PRO A 686 -49.84 17.86 -37.22
CA PRO A 686 -50.33 18.34 -38.51
C PRO A 686 -50.35 19.86 -38.70
N SER A 687 -50.31 20.65 -37.61
CA SER A 687 -50.27 22.11 -37.67
C SER A 687 -48.97 22.66 -38.27
N TYR A 688 -47.88 21.88 -38.26
CA TYR A 688 -46.59 22.33 -38.78
C TYR A 688 -46.30 21.81 -40.19
N PRO A 689 -45.71 22.62 -41.08
CA PRO A 689 -45.46 22.25 -42.48
C PRO A 689 -44.35 21.19 -42.63
N TRP A 690 -43.46 21.03 -41.64
CA TRP A 690 -42.47 19.93 -41.60
C TRP A 690 -43.05 18.59 -41.14
N SER A 691 -44.37 18.50 -40.92
CA SER A 691 -45.07 17.26 -40.59
C SER A 691 -45.62 16.54 -41.84
N LYS A 692 -46.44 15.52 -41.62
CA LYS A 692 -47.20 14.83 -42.68
C LYS A 692 -48.09 15.78 -43.49
N SER A 693 -48.55 16.92 -42.93
CA SER A 693 -49.37 17.90 -43.67
C SER A 693 -48.60 18.60 -44.80
N GLY A 694 -47.27 18.68 -44.71
CA GLY A 694 -46.40 19.10 -45.81
C GLY A 694 -45.96 17.98 -46.75
N GLY A 695 -46.42 16.74 -46.55
CA GLY A 695 -46.03 15.58 -47.35
C GLY A 695 -44.75 14.87 -46.87
N ASN A 696 -44.27 15.17 -45.66
CA ASN A 696 -43.02 14.61 -45.12
C ASN A 696 -43.24 13.26 -44.41
N THR A 697 -42.26 12.36 -44.52
CA THR A 697 -42.25 11.07 -43.79
C THR A 697 -41.39 11.14 -42.52
N PRO A 698 -41.54 10.20 -41.57
CA PRO A 698 -40.61 10.09 -40.44
C PRO A 698 -39.15 9.90 -40.87
N ALA A 699 -38.91 9.23 -42.00
CA ALA A 699 -37.57 9.04 -42.54
C ALA A 699 -36.96 10.35 -43.05
N ASP A 700 -37.76 11.19 -43.73
CA ASP A 700 -37.32 12.50 -44.19
C ASP A 700 -36.92 13.39 -43.01
N TYR A 701 -37.74 13.41 -41.94
CA TYR A 701 -37.42 14.16 -40.73
C TYR A 701 -36.10 13.72 -40.09
N ARG A 702 -35.91 12.40 -39.86
CA ARG A 702 -34.66 11.88 -39.27
C ARG A 702 -33.44 12.24 -40.12
N ALA A 703 -33.55 12.12 -41.43
CA ALA A 703 -32.47 12.46 -42.35
C ALA A 703 -32.15 13.97 -42.32
N SER A 704 -33.16 14.83 -42.35
CA SER A 704 -32.97 16.28 -42.28
C SER A 704 -32.41 16.71 -40.93
N TRP A 705 -32.87 16.14 -39.81
CA TRP A 705 -32.29 16.37 -38.48
C TRP A 705 -30.79 16.07 -38.45
N GLN A 706 -30.41 14.87 -38.91
CA GLN A 706 -29.02 14.44 -38.97
C GLN A 706 -28.18 15.34 -39.89
N TYR A 707 -28.75 15.80 -41.00
CA TYR A 707 -28.10 16.71 -41.93
C TYR A 707 -27.81 18.08 -41.31
N VAL A 708 -28.80 18.73 -40.70
CA VAL A 708 -28.64 20.02 -40.01
C VAL A 708 -27.62 19.91 -38.87
N ARG A 709 -27.73 18.87 -38.04
CA ARG A 709 -26.77 18.63 -36.95
C ARG A 709 -25.35 18.43 -37.45
N ASN A 710 -25.18 17.76 -38.60
CA ASN A 710 -23.88 17.60 -39.24
C ASN A 710 -23.28 18.94 -39.72
N ILE A 711 -24.10 19.88 -40.20
CA ILE A 711 -23.63 21.24 -40.55
C ILE A 711 -23.14 21.97 -39.30
N PHE A 712 -23.91 21.93 -38.20
CA PHE A 712 -23.49 22.53 -36.93
C PHE A 712 -22.17 21.94 -36.41
N HIS A 713 -22.04 20.62 -36.48
CA HIS A 713 -20.82 19.92 -36.12
C HIS A 713 -19.63 20.35 -36.98
N LYS A 714 -19.78 20.43 -38.31
CA LYS A 714 -18.72 20.92 -39.21
C LYS A 714 -18.31 22.37 -38.94
N ASN A 715 -19.23 23.19 -38.43
CA ASN A 715 -18.96 24.59 -38.06
C ASN A 715 -18.39 24.76 -36.64
N GLY A 716 -18.22 23.67 -35.88
CA GLY A 716 -17.63 23.69 -34.53
C GLY A 716 -18.58 24.12 -33.40
N ALA A 717 -19.90 24.09 -33.64
CA ALA A 717 -20.91 24.53 -32.67
C ALA A 717 -21.23 23.46 -31.60
N PHE A 718 -20.23 23.05 -30.82
CA PHE A 718 -20.34 21.98 -29.80
C PHE A 718 -21.00 22.41 -28.49
N ASN A 719 -21.21 23.72 -28.29
CA ASN A 719 -21.95 24.31 -27.18
C ASN A 719 -23.48 24.20 -27.34
N VAL A 720 -23.96 23.76 -28.51
CA VAL A 720 -25.38 23.56 -28.80
C VAL A 720 -25.86 22.21 -28.24
N ILE A 721 -26.96 22.25 -27.50
CA ILE A 721 -27.59 21.10 -26.86
C ILE A 721 -28.84 20.74 -27.65
N TRP A 722 -28.82 19.58 -28.31
CA TRP A 722 -29.89 19.18 -29.22
C TRP A 722 -31.09 18.61 -28.48
N VAL A 723 -32.24 19.28 -28.60
CA VAL A 723 -33.50 18.94 -27.92
C VAL A 723 -34.51 18.39 -28.92
N TRP A 724 -34.84 17.10 -28.83
CA TRP A 724 -35.84 16.47 -29.71
C TRP A 724 -37.20 16.34 -29.03
N ASN A 725 -38.27 16.83 -29.67
CA ASN A 725 -39.61 16.95 -29.08
C ASN A 725 -40.67 16.35 -30.03
N PRO A 726 -41.19 15.14 -29.80
CA PRO A 726 -42.36 14.61 -30.51
C PRO A 726 -43.67 15.19 -29.95
N TRP A 727 -44.76 15.09 -30.71
CA TRP A 727 -46.11 15.52 -30.32
C TRP A 727 -46.97 14.41 -29.73
N LYS A 728 -46.93 13.18 -30.28
CA LYS A 728 -47.70 12.01 -29.77
C LYS A 728 -46.81 10.80 -29.48
N ALA A 729 -47.05 10.17 -28.33
CA ALA A 729 -46.24 9.04 -27.85
C ALA A 729 -46.20 7.83 -28.82
N HIS A 730 -47.31 7.51 -29.48
CA HIS A 730 -47.37 6.36 -30.40
C HIS A 730 -46.53 6.55 -31.67
N ASN A 731 -46.23 7.79 -32.06
CA ASN A 731 -45.40 8.12 -33.22
C ASN A 731 -43.93 8.41 -32.84
N ALA A 732 -43.64 8.66 -31.55
CA ALA A 732 -42.33 9.10 -31.08
C ALA A 732 -41.17 8.22 -31.59
N ASP A 733 -41.27 6.89 -31.45
CA ASP A 733 -40.20 5.97 -31.86
C ASP A 733 -39.93 6.01 -33.38
N ALA A 734 -40.93 6.34 -34.20
CA ALA A 734 -40.76 6.44 -35.65
C ALA A 734 -40.01 7.72 -36.06
N TYR A 735 -40.17 8.83 -35.34
CA TYR A 735 -39.51 10.10 -35.67
C TYR A 735 -38.17 10.29 -34.95
N PHE A 736 -37.80 9.40 -34.02
CA PHE A 736 -36.60 9.54 -33.20
C PHE A 736 -35.31 9.54 -34.04
N PRO A 737 -34.49 10.62 -34.02
CA PRO A 737 -33.27 10.73 -34.84
C PRO A 737 -32.14 9.75 -34.48
N GLY A 738 -32.19 9.17 -33.29
CA GLY A 738 -31.22 8.22 -32.75
C GLY A 738 -30.47 8.76 -31.52
N ILE A 739 -30.03 7.85 -30.64
CA ILE A 739 -29.40 8.20 -29.34
C ILE A 739 -28.10 9.03 -29.47
N GLY A 740 -27.37 8.84 -30.58
CA GLY A 740 -26.16 9.63 -30.89
C GLY A 740 -26.45 11.01 -31.49
N GLN A 741 -27.71 11.32 -31.81
CA GLN A 741 -28.14 12.54 -32.52
C GLN A 741 -28.88 13.55 -31.64
N VAL A 742 -29.15 13.17 -30.39
CA VAL A 742 -29.96 13.94 -29.44
C VAL A 742 -29.21 14.03 -28.11
N ASP A 743 -29.30 15.18 -27.44
CA ASP A 743 -28.77 15.39 -26.10
C ASP A 743 -29.89 15.36 -25.04
N TRP A 744 -31.07 15.89 -25.37
CA TRP A 744 -32.25 15.93 -24.50
C TRP A 744 -33.51 15.49 -25.23
N LEU A 745 -34.35 14.74 -24.52
CA LEU A 745 -35.72 14.43 -24.96
C LEU A 745 -36.66 15.47 -24.36
N ALA A 746 -37.59 15.98 -25.16
CA ALA A 746 -38.56 16.97 -24.73
C ALA A 746 -40.00 16.47 -24.89
N LEU A 747 -40.90 16.99 -24.07
CA LEU A 747 -42.34 16.75 -24.12
C LEU A 747 -43.11 18.07 -24.09
N THR A 748 -44.19 18.12 -24.86
CA THR A 748 -45.23 19.15 -24.77
C THR A 748 -46.38 18.59 -23.95
N ILE A 749 -46.63 19.15 -22.77
CA ILE A 749 -47.68 18.73 -21.84
C ILE A 749 -48.63 19.91 -21.61
N LEU A 750 -49.57 20.04 -22.53
CA LEU A 750 -50.61 21.06 -22.51
C LEU A 750 -51.98 20.41 -22.30
N ASP A 751 -52.68 20.78 -21.24
CA ASP A 751 -54.07 20.37 -21.00
C ASP A 751 -55.02 21.43 -21.55
N TYR A 752 -55.67 21.14 -22.69
CA TYR A 752 -56.64 22.04 -23.32
C TYR A 752 -58.02 22.06 -22.61
N SER A 753 -58.22 21.26 -21.56
CA SER A 753 -59.46 21.23 -20.77
C SER A 753 -60.71 21.07 -21.64
N VAL A 754 -61.71 21.94 -21.50
CA VAL A 754 -62.96 21.97 -22.30
C VAL A 754 -62.74 22.09 -23.81
N HIS A 755 -61.55 22.49 -24.25
CA HIS A 755 -61.18 22.58 -25.66
C HIS A 755 -60.57 21.29 -26.22
N ASN A 756 -60.34 20.26 -25.39
CA ASN A 756 -59.94 18.95 -25.90
C ASN A 756 -61.05 18.36 -26.79
N PRO A 757 -60.71 17.53 -27.81
CA PRO A 757 -61.71 16.94 -28.72
C PRO A 757 -62.81 16.11 -28.04
N ASP A 758 -62.55 15.59 -26.85
CA ASP A 758 -63.49 14.83 -26.02
C ASP A 758 -64.10 15.66 -24.87
N GLY A 759 -63.77 16.95 -24.78
CA GLY A 759 -64.25 17.89 -23.77
C GLY A 759 -63.75 17.64 -22.34
N LYS A 760 -62.76 16.75 -22.14
CA LYS A 760 -62.27 16.38 -20.80
C LYS A 760 -60.98 17.12 -20.45
N SER A 761 -60.76 17.43 -19.18
CA SER A 761 -59.45 17.86 -18.66
C SER A 761 -58.61 16.65 -18.28
N TYR A 762 -57.30 16.74 -18.53
CA TYR A 762 -56.34 15.69 -18.26
C TYR A 762 -55.29 16.13 -17.24
N SER A 763 -54.92 15.23 -16.33
CA SER A 763 -53.81 15.49 -15.41
C SER A 763 -52.45 15.46 -16.14
N PHE A 764 -51.48 16.20 -15.62
CA PHE A 764 -50.09 16.19 -16.10
C PHE A 764 -49.52 14.76 -16.23
N ALA A 765 -49.82 13.89 -15.26
CA ALA A 765 -49.32 12.51 -15.24
C ALA A 765 -49.92 11.65 -16.36
N GLU A 766 -51.19 11.85 -16.71
CA GLU A 766 -51.87 11.11 -17.78
C GLU A 766 -51.30 11.45 -19.15
N LEU A 767 -51.01 12.73 -19.39
CA LEU A 767 -50.40 13.20 -20.63
C LEU A 767 -48.94 12.74 -20.76
N CYS A 768 -48.19 12.67 -19.65
CA CYS A 768 -46.77 12.34 -19.64
C CYS A 768 -46.49 10.82 -19.71
N ARG A 769 -47.24 9.99 -18.99
CA ARG A 769 -46.99 8.53 -18.86
C ARG A 769 -46.85 7.76 -20.19
N PRO A 770 -47.64 8.01 -21.24
CA PRO A 770 -47.52 7.29 -22.51
C PRO A 770 -46.14 7.42 -23.15
N PHE A 771 -45.54 8.61 -23.12
CA PHE A 771 -44.21 8.85 -23.68
C PHE A 771 -43.14 8.07 -22.94
N LEU A 772 -43.19 8.06 -21.60
CA LEU A 772 -42.22 7.37 -20.76
C LEU A 772 -42.17 5.85 -21.01
N LYS A 773 -43.16 5.26 -21.69
CA LYS A 773 -43.17 3.82 -22.03
C LYS A 773 -42.55 3.49 -23.38
N THR A 774 -42.29 4.48 -24.22
CA THR A 774 -41.74 4.28 -25.57
C THR A 774 -40.26 3.88 -25.55
N LYS A 775 -39.74 3.26 -26.61
CA LYS A 775 -38.34 2.82 -26.65
C LYS A 775 -37.36 4.00 -26.61
N SER A 776 -37.67 5.09 -27.32
CA SER A 776 -36.87 6.32 -27.35
C SER A 776 -36.71 6.95 -25.95
N PHE A 777 -37.77 7.01 -25.14
CA PHE A 777 -37.73 7.56 -23.78
C PHE A 777 -37.17 6.60 -22.71
N GLN A 778 -36.90 5.35 -23.09
CA GLN A 778 -36.15 4.39 -22.27
C GLN A 778 -34.65 4.35 -22.62
N SER A 779 -34.18 5.25 -23.49
CA SER A 779 -32.77 5.34 -23.92
C SER A 779 -31.78 5.81 -22.85
N GLY A 780 -32.25 6.40 -21.76
CA GLY A 780 -31.40 6.94 -20.67
C GLY A 780 -30.95 8.39 -20.85
N LEU A 781 -31.40 9.07 -21.91
CA LEU A 781 -31.22 10.53 -22.08
C LEU A 781 -32.06 11.32 -21.06
N PRO A 782 -31.63 12.53 -20.65
CA PRO A 782 -32.41 13.38 -19.76
C PRO A 782 -33.68 13.88 -20.46
N ILE A 783 -34.78 13.94 -19.71
CA ILE A 783 -36.08 14.37 -20.24
C ILE A 783 -36.39 15.77 -19.71
N MET A 784 -36.85 16.65 -20.58
CA MET A 784 -37.45 17.94 -20.22
C MET A 784 -38.91 17.99 -20.65
N ILE A 785 -39.69 18.81 -19.96
CA ILE A 785 -40.99 19.26 -20.43
C ILE A 785 -40.75 20.64 -21.05
N ALA A 786 -40.74 20.72 -22.38
CA ALA A 786 -40.41 21.95 -23.08
C ALA A 786 -41.57 22.95 -23.08
N GLU A 787 -42.79 22.46 -22.87
CA GLU A 787 -44.00 23.28 -22.72
C GLU A 787 -44.91 22.60 -21.70
N ALA A 788 -45.24 23.32 -20.62
CA ALA A 788 -46.19 22.89 -19.60
C ALA A 788 -47.25 23.97 -19.38
N GLY A 789 -48.53 23.59 -19.47
CA GLY A 789 -49.65 24.51 -19.34
C GLY A 789 -51.00 23.81 -19.21
N THR A 790 -51.98 24.51 -18.65
CA THR A 790 -53.37 24.04 -18.56
C THR A 790 -54.35 25.19 -18.78
N LEU A 791 -55.47 24.88 -19.43
CA LEU A 791 -56.65 25.75 -19.57
C LEU A 791 -57.76 25.36 -18.57
N SER A 792 -57.48 24.49 -17.61
CA SER A 792 -58.42 24.16 -16.53
C SER A 792 -58.75 25.40 -15.70
N GLU A 793 -60.00 25.49 -15.20
CA GLU A 793 -60.41 26.57 -14.29
C GLU A 793 -59.60 26.56 -12.98
N ASN A 794 -59.10 25.39 -12.56
CA ASN A 794 -58.26 25.22 -11.38
C ASN A 794 -56.79 25.00 -11.76
N LYS A 795 -56.19 26.01 -12.42
CA LYS A 795 -54.77 25.98 -12.85
C LYS A 795 -53.81 25.68 -11.68
N LYS A 796 -54.12 26.21 -10.49
CA LYS A 796 -53.33 26.04 -9.26
C LYS A 796 -53.16 24.58 -8.85
N GLU A 797 -54.26 23.85 -8.77
CA GLU A 797 -54.22 22.44 -8.38
C GLU A 797 -53.50 21.58 -9.43
N TRP A 798 -53.69 21.88 -10.72
CA TRP A 798 -53.03 21.15 -11.80
C TRP A 798 -51.51 21.29 -11.74
N PHE A 799 -50.97 22.50 -11.60
CA PHE A 799 -49.53 22.72 -11.47
C PHE A 799 -48.97 22.17 -10.15
N TRP A 800 -49.74 22.18 -9.06
CA TRP A 800 -49.32 21.55 -7.80
C TRP A 800 -49.12 20.04 -7.97
N HIS A 801 -50.05 19.35 -8.63
CA HIS A 801 -49.91 17.93 -8.97
C HIS A 801 -48.80 17.67 -9.99
N ALA A 802 -48.61 18.55 -10.98
CA ALA A 802 -47.50 18.46 -11.92
C ALA A 802 -46.15 18.52 -11.20
N ASN A 803 -45.97 19.50 -10.30
CA ASN A 803 -44.74 19.65 -9.52
C ASN A 803 -44.51 18.51 -8.54
N ALA A 804 -45.56 17.97 -7.91
CA ALA A 804 -45.46 16.76 -7.09
C ALA A 804 -45.02 15.54 -7.91
N TYR A 805 -45.56 15.37 -9.13
CA TYR A 805 -45.17 14.29 -10.04
C TYR A 805 -43.70 14.43 -10.48
N LEU A 806 -43.27 15.65 -10.83
CA LEU A 806 -41.89 15.95 -11.24
C LEU A 806 -40.88 15.62 -10.11
N LYS A 807 -41.18 15.99 -8.86
CA LYS A 807 -40.35 15.66 -7.68
C LYS A 807 -40.16 14.16 -7.45
N GLN A 808 -41.12 13.32 -7.85
CA GLN A 808 -41.05 11.86 -7.70
C GLN A 808 -40.35 11.15 -8.88
N LYS A 809 -40.12 11.84 -10.01
CA LYS A 809 -39.64 11.23 -11.25
C LYS A 809 -38.22 11.68 -11.58
N ASN A 810 -37.24 10.96 -11.04
CA ASN A 810 -35.81 11.23 -11.23
C ASN A 810 -35.32 11.22 -12.70
N LYS A 811 -36.12 10.82 -13.70
CA LYS A 811 -35.74 10.89 -15.13
C LYS A 811 -36.04 12.25 -15.78
N ILE A 812 -37.00 13.01 -15.24
CA ILE A 812 -37.35 14.34 -15.76
C ILE A 812 -36.49 15.36 -15.03
N LYS A 813 -35.73 16.14 -15.79
CA LYS A 813 -34.67 17.04 -15.30
C LYS A 813 -34.97 18.51 -15.56
N ALA A 814 -35.98 18.84 -16.36
CA ALA A 814 -36.40 20.22 -16.54
C ALA A 814 -37.90 20.34 -16.86
N VAL A 815 -38.48 21.50 -16.53
CA VAL A 815 -39.82 21.92 -16.95
C VAL A 815 -39.78 23.38 -17.39
N VAL A 816 -40.42 23.70 -18.51
CA VAL A 816 -40.60 25.07 -19.00
C VAL A 816 -42.09 25.40 -19.00
N TYR A 817 -42.47 26.40 -18.20
CA TYR A 817 -43.84 26.87 -18.11
C TYR A 817 -44.17 27.74 -19.33
N PHE A 818 -45.26 27.39 -20.02
CA PHE A 818 -45.70 28.08 -21.23
C PHE A 818 -46.68 29.19 -20.85
N ASN A 819 -46.19 30.43 -20.74
CA ASN A 819 -46.93 31.60 -20.25
C ASN A 819 -47.26 32.56 -21.40
N TYR A 820 -48.18 32.18 -22.29
CA TYR A 820 -48.50 32.97 -23.48
C TYR A 820 -50.01 33.17 -23.70
N ALA A 821 -50.41 34.38 -24.09
CA ALA A 821 -51.81 34.78 -24.17
C ALA A 821 -52.46 34.59 -25.55
N LEU A 822 -51.65 34.42 -26.60
CA LEU A 822 -52.08 34.51 -27.99
C LEU A 822 -51.73 33.24 -28.78
N ASP A 823 -51.84 32.06 -28.16
CA ASP A 823 -51.54 30.80 -28.84
C ASP A 823 -52.63 30.46 -29.87
N GLN A 824 -52.23 30.37 -31.13
CA GLN A 824 -53.12 30.11 -32.27
C GLN A 824 -53.31 28.60 -32.55
N ASN A 825 -52.66 27.72 -31.79
CA ASN A 825 -52.79 26.26 -31.93
C ASN A 825 -54.07 25.72 -31.27
N VAL A 826 -55.21 26.13 -31.83
CA VAL A 826 -56.55 25.78 -31.32
C VAL A 826 -56.94 24.36 -31.78
N PRO A 827 -57.32 23.44 -30.88
CA PRO A 827 -57.79 22.12 -31.26
C PRO A 827 -59.00 22.15 -32.19
N LYS A 828 -59.03 21.23 -33.17
CA LYS A 828 -60.10 21.13 -34.16
C LYS A 828 -61.45 20.91 -33.49
N GLY A 829 -62.36 21.88 -33.62
CA GLY A 829 -63.70 21.85 -33.00
C GLY A 829 -63.92 22.88 -31.88
N SER A 830 -62.87 23.56 -31.41
CA SER A 830 -62.99 24.67 -30.45
C SER A 830 -63.43 25.98 -31.12
N LYS A 831 -64.21 26.80 -30.40
CA LYS A 831 -64.67 28.13 -30.84
C LYS A 831 -63.72 29.28 -30.46
N ALA A 832 -62.61 28.98 -29.80
CA ALA A 832 -61.63 29.98 -29.40
C ALA A 832 -60.83 30.49 -30.61
N THR A 833 -60.54 31.79 -30.66
CA THR A 833 -59.67 32.40 -31.69
C THR A 833 -58.19 32.34 -31.30
N ALA A 834 -57.89 32.35 -29.99
CA ALA A 834 -56.58 32.11 -29.41
C ALA A 834 -56.73 31.54 -27.99
N LEU A 835 -55.72 30.83 -27.49
CA LEU A 835 -55.69 30.23 -26.16
C LEU A 835 -54.82 31.06 -25.20
N ASP A 836 -55.36 31.36 -24.01
CA ASP A 836 -54.66 32.11 -22.96
C ASP A 836 -54.08 31.17 -21.89
N TRP A 837 -52.81 30.83 -22.06
CA TRP A 837 -52.07 29.98 -21.14
C TRP A 837 -51.56 30.73 -19.92
N ARG A 838 -51.73 32.06 -19.84
CA ARG A 838 -51.12 32.87 -18.79
C ARG A 838 -51.53 32.42 -17.39
N MET A 839 -50.54 32.45 -16.50
CA MET A 839 -50.70 32.30 -15.06
C MET A 839 -50.96 33.69 -14.48
N LYS A 840 -52.20 33.93 -14.01
CA LYS A 840 -52.64 35.27 -13.56
C LYS A 840 -52.12 35.61 -12.16
N ASN A 841 -51.89 34.60 -11.31
CA ASN A 841 -51.35 34.76 -9.96
C ASN A 841 -50.17 33.80 -9.71
N LEU A 842 -49.15 34.23 -8.97
CA LEU A 842 -47.94 33.41 -8.75
C LEU A 842 -48.14 32.24 -7.80
N SER A 843 -49.26 32.22 -7.05
CA SER A 843 -49.66 31.04 -6.29
C SER A 843 -50.13 29.87 -7.17
N ASP A 844 -50.30 30.10 -8.48
CA ASP A 844 -50.82 29.12 -9.44
C ASP A 844 -49.82 28.00 -9.75
N ILE A 845 -48.50 28.20 -9.55
CA ILE A 845 -47.49 27.13 -9.75
C ILE A 845 -47.24 26.26 -8.51
N GLY A 846 -47.87 26.57 -7.38
CA GLY A 846 -47.65 25.86 -6.11
C GLY A 846 -46.26 26.12 -5.51
N SER A 847 -45.65 25.12 -4.84
CA SER A 847 -44.29 25.23 -4.28
C SER A 847 -43.22 24.86 -5.33
N PRO A 848 -42.57 25.85 -5.97
CA PRO A 848 -41.59 25.59 -7.03
C PRO A 848 -40.47 24.65 -6.57
N ILE A 849 -39.89 23.89 -7.50
CA ILE A 849 -38.82 22.94 -7.20
C ILE A 849 -37.53 23.75 -7.01
N LYS A 850 -37.01 23.84 -5.77
CA LYS A 850 -35.74 24.54 -5.51
C LYS A 850 -34.65 23.97 -6.42
N THR A 851 -34.07 24.84 -7.23
CA THR A 851 -33.06 24.51 -8.24
C THR A 851 -31.75 24.16 -7.54
N GLN A 852 -31.05 23.13 -8.06
CA GLN A 852 -29.79 22.64 -7.48
C GLN A 852 -28.58 22.94 -8.38
N VAL A 853 -28.73 23.80 -9.40
CA VAL A 853 -27.64 24.12 -10.31
C VAL A 853 -26.69 25.13 -9.65
N THR A 854 -25.48 24.68 -9.31
CA THR A 854 -24.44 25.52 -8.69
C THR A 854 -23.92 26.60 -9.64
N THR A 855 -23.80 27.83 -9.14
CA THR A 855 -23.34 29.03 -9.87
C THR A 855 -21.86 29.03 -10.25
N SER A 856 -21.03 28.17 -9.64
CA SER A 856 -19.56 28.18 -9.78
C SER A 856 -19.05 27.86 -11.19
N GLY A 857 -19.59 26.84 -11.87
CA GLY A 857 -19.18 26.47 -13.22
C GLY A 857 -19.49 27.54 -14.28
N ARG A 858 -20.57 28.30 -14.07
CA ARG A 858 -21.05 29.34 -15.01
C ARG A 858 -20.12 30.56 -15.06
N ALA A 859 -19.55 30.96 -13.93
CA ALA A 859 -18.57 32.06 -13.87
C ALA A 859 -17.22 31.73 -14.56
N TRP A 860 -16.87 30.45 -14.64
CA TRP A 860 -15.60 30.00 -15.24
C TRP A 860 -15.60 30.17 -16.78
N LEU A 861 -16.66 29.75 -17.48
CA LEU A 861 -16.76 29.91 -18.94
C LEU A 861 -16.77 31.39 -19.36
N ALA A 862 -17.49 32.23 -18.61
CA ALA A 862 -17.61 33.66 -18.90
C ALA A 862 -16.29 34.45 -18.73
N SER A 863 -15.36 33.95 -17.90
CA SER A 863 -14.11 34.66 -17.58
C SER A 863 -12.89 34.21 -18.41
N ARG A 864 -13.00 33.12 -19.18
CA ARG A 864 -11.87 32.54 -19.93
C ARG A 864 -12.32 32.01 -21.30
N PRO A 865 -12.50 32.88 -22.31
CA PRO A 865 -12.75 32.41 -23.66
C PRO A 865 -11.59 31.52 -24.10
N LEU A 866 -11.91 30.36 -24.70
CA LEU A 866 -10.92 29.55 -25.40
C LEU A 866 -10.43 30.40 -26.57
N SER A 867 -9.30 31.09 -26.41
CA SER A 867 -8.79 31.95 -27.47
C SER A 867 -8.49 31.13 -28.72
N THR A 868 -8.97 31.64 -29.85
CA THR A 868 -8.63 31.22 -31.20
C THR A 868 -7.27 31.79 -31.58
N SER A 869 -6.21 31.53 -30.80
CA SER A 869 -4.87 31.74 -31.35
C SER A 869 -4.62 30.69 -32.43
N GLN A 870 -4.31 31.15 -33.64
CA GLN A 870 -3.76 30.31 -34.71
C GLN A 870 -2.40 29.78 -34.25
N ALA A 871 -2.39 28.57 -33.69
CA ALA A 871 -1.16 27.82 -33.50
C ALA A 871 -0.77 27.19 -34.84
N ILE A 872 0.49 27.38 -35.23
CA ILE A 872 1.10 26.74 -36.40
C ILE A 872 1.00 25.22 -36.20
N SER A 873 0.25 24.56 -37.08
CA SER A 873 0.11 23.11 -37.11
C SER A 873 1.44 22.48 -37.54
N HIS A 874 2.14 21.86 -36.60
CA HIS A 874 3.19 20.89 -36.90
C HIS A 874 2.68 19.51 -36.49
N GLN A 875 1.75 18.96 -37.29
CA GLN A 875 1.38 17.54 -37.15
C GLN A 875 2.57 16.67 -37.50
N LYS A 876 3.17 16.06 -36.47
CA LYS A 876 4.23 15.07 -36.61
C LYS A 876 3.61 13.71 -36.88
N ALA A 877 4.11 13.02 -37.89
CA ALA A 877 3.77 11.62 -38.11
C ALA A 877 4.08 10.77 -36.87
N LEU A 878 3.22 9.80 -36.56
CA LEU A 878 3.50 8.84 -35.50
C LEU A 878 4.65 7.94 -35.96
N PRO A 879 5.73 7.74 -35.17
CA PRO A 879 6.91 6.96 -35.57
C PRO A 879 6.68 5.43 -35.63
N PHE A 880 5.41 5.02 -35.63
CA PHE A 880 4.93 3.64 -35.59
C PHE A 880 3.79 3.41 -36.58
N GLU A 881 3.79 4.07 -37.75
CA GLU A 881 2.70 4.14 -38.76
C GLU A 881 2.08 2.81 -39.19
N SER A 882 2.75 1.67 -38.99
CA SER A 882 2.13 0.34 -39.07
C SER A 882 2.74 -0.60 -38.02
N GLY A 883 1.91 -1.37 -37.34
CA GLY A 883 2.37 -2.39 -36.38
C GLY A 883 1.51 -2.50 -35.12
N VAL A 884 1.86 -3.51 -34.31
CA VAL A 884 1.17 -3.83 -33.05
C VAL A 884 2.10 -3.52 -31.89
N GLY A 885 1.63 -2.64 -31.00
CA GLY A 885 2.21 -2.36 -29.70
C GLY A 885 1.48 -3.09 -28.58
N ILE A 886 1.95 -2.92 -27.35
CA ILE A 886 1.29 -3.46 -26.15
C ILE A 886 1.39 -2.52 -24.97
N ASN A 887 0.32 -2.41 -24.18
CA ASN A 887 0.38 -1.70 -22.92
C ASN A 887 1.07 -2.56 -21.84
N TYR A 888 1.97 -1.94 -21.09
CA TYR A 888 2.70 -2.56 -20.00
C TYR A 888 2.42 -1.79 -18.70
N ILE A 889 1.35 -2.17 -18.03
CA ILE A 889 0.88 -1.57 -16.77
C ILE A 889 1.45 -2.25 -15.52
N LYS A 890 2.29 -3.27 -15.69
CA LYS A 890 2.89 -4.01 -14.58
C LYS A 890 3.80 -3.06 -13.78
N GLY A 891 3.52 -2.93 -12.48
CA GLY A 891 4.28 -2.03 -11.59
C GLY A 891 3.70 -0.63 -11.41
N GLN A 892 2.64 -0.23 -12.13
CA GLN A 892 2.09 1.14 -12.09
C GLN A 892 1.64 1.57 -10.68
N SER A 893 1.02 0.68 -9.90
CA SER A 893 0.64 0.92 -8.50
C SER A 893 1.54 0.15 -7.54
N TRP A 894 2.83 0.44 -7.54
CA TRP A 894 3.83 -0.34 -6.80
C TRP A 894 3.53 -0.50 -5.30
N LEU A 895 2.98 0.53 -4.63
CA LEU A 895 2.56 0.49 -3.23
C LEU A 895 1.42 -0.49 -2.95
N ARG A 896 0.66 -0.84 -3.99
CA ARG A 896 -0.58 -1.64 -3.91
C ARG A 896 -0.41 -3.02 -4.56
N ASN A 897 0.72 -3.27 -5.19
CA ASN A 897 1.01 -4.55 -5.83
C ASN A 897 1.51 -5.55 -4.79
N PHE A 898 0.94 -6.76 -4.79
CA PHE A 898 1.39 -7.85 -3.93
C PHE A 898 2.80 -8.39 -4.28
N HIS A 899 3.35 -7.97 -5.43
CA HIS A 899 4.67 -8.37 -5.91
C HIS A 899 5.45 -7.17 -6.43
N THR A 900 6.72 -7.06 -6.02
CA THR A 900 7.63 -6.02 -6.50
C THR A 900 8.18 -6.40 -7.87
N LEU A 901 8.11 -5.47 -8.83
CA LEU A 901 8.60 -5.70 -10.18
C LEU A 901 10.13 -5.55 -10.25
N THR A 902 10.83 -6.63 -10.58
CA THR A 902 12.29 -6.60 -10.77
C THR A 902 12.68 -6.23 -12.19
N LYS A 903 13.87 -5.66 -12.37
CA LYS A 903 14.41 -5.39 -13.71
C LYS A 903 14.59 -6.66 -14.53
N ARG A 904 14.93 -7.79 -13.89
CA ARG A 904 15.06 -9.09 -14.57
C ARG A 904 13.74 -9.55 -15.17
N GLU A 905 12.63 -9.36 -14.46
CA GLU A 905 11.30 -9.64 -14.97
C GLU A 905 10.95 -8.73 -16.15
N VAL A 906 11.19 -7.42 -16.04
CA VAL A 906 10.97 -6.48 -17.16
C VAL A 906 11.78 -6.88 -18.40
N LEU A 907 13.05 -7.23 -18.24
CA LEU A 907 13.90 -7.69 -19.34
C LEU A 907 13.38 -8.97 -20.00
N SER A 908 12.93 -9.93 -19.19
CA SER A 908 12.29 -11.17 -19.67
C SER A 908 10.99 -10.88 -20.41
N ASP A 909 10.14 -10.03 -19.85
CA ASP A 909 8.85 -9.67 -20.44
C ASP A 909 9.06 -8.95 -21.77
N PHE A 910 9.97 -7.97 -21.83
CA PHE A 910 10.32 -7.26 -23.06
C PHE A 910 10.93 -8.16 -24.13
N GLU A 911 11.73 -9.15 -23.73
CA GLU A 911 12.24 -10.16 -24.66
C GLU A 911 11.12 -11.01 -25.25
N LYS A 912 10.18 -11.47 -24.41
CA LYS A 912 9.02 -12.25 -24.86
C LYS A 912 8.06 -11.43 -25.71
N ILE A 913 7.85 -10.15 -25.39
CA ILE A 913 7.07 -9.20 -26.19
C ILE A 913 7.72 -9.04 -27.57
N LYS A 914 9.03 -8.80 -27.62
CA LYS A 914 9.77 -8.68 -28.89
C LYS A 914 9.69 -9.96 -29.72
N ALA A 915 9.76 -11.13 -29.08
CA ALA A 915 9.61 -12.43 -29.74
C ALA A 915 8.22 -12.66 -30.37
N LEU A 916 7.19 -11.92 -29.94
CA LEU A 916 5.86 -11.92 -30.59
C LEU A 916 5.80 -11.06 -31.86
N GLY A 917 6.88 -10.36 -32.22
CA GLY A 917 6.88 -9.38 -33.31
C GLY A 917 6.40 -7.99 -32.89
N ILE A 918 6.22 -7.74 -31.58
CA ILE A 918 5.84 -6.43 -31.04
C ILE A 918 7.10 -5.60 -30.81
N SER A 919 7.19 -4.43 -31.46
CA SER A 919 8.37 -3.54 -31.41
C SER A 919 8.19 -2.31 -30.51
N CYS A 920 6.97 -2.05 -30.04
CA CYS A 920 6.62 -0.86 -29.27
C CYS A 920 5.84 -1.22 -28.01
N VAL A 921 6.19 -0.61 -26.88
CA VAL A 921 5.50 -0.80 -25.60
C VAL A 921 5.02 0.55 -25.09
N LYS A 922 3.79 0.62 -24.59
CA LYS A 922 3.27 1.81 -23.89
C LYS A 922 3.40 1.60 -22.38
N ILE A 923 4.12 2.49 -21.72
CA ILE A 923 4.33 2.51 -20.26
C ILE A 923 3.70 3.77 -19.67
N TYR A 924 3.52 3.82 -18.34
CA TYR A 924 2.92 4.95 -17.65
C TYR A 924 3.80 5.44 -16.50
N GLY A 925 3.97 6.75 -16.38
CA GLY A 925 4.74 7.40 -15.31
C GLY A 925 4.33 8.86 -15.06
N PRO A 926 5.10 9.61 -14.25
CA PRO A 926 6.32 9.18 -13.57
C PRO A 926 6.07 8.13 -12.47
N GLY A 927 7.02 7.22 -12.29
CA GLY A 927 6.92 6.10 -11.37
C GLY A 927 8.30 5.54 -10.96
N LEU A 928 8.32 4.84 -9.83
CA LEU A 928 9.56 4.29 -9.25
C LEU A 928 10.31 3.33 -10.20
N TYR A 929 9.58 2.66 -11.10
CA TYR A 929 10.13 1.66 -12.01
C TYR A 929 10.64 2.24 -13.35
N ASP A 930 10.46 3.53 -13.64
CA ASP A 930 10.75 4.12 -14.96
C ASP A 930 12.21 3.89 -15.35
N ARG A 931 13.14 4.11 -14.42
CA ARG A 931 14.57 3.85 -14.63
C ARG A 931 14.84 2.42 -15.08
N ASN A 932 14.15 1.44 -14.50
CA ASN A 932 14.29 0.03 -14.88
C ASN A 932 13.64 -0.26 -16.23
N MET A 933 12.46 0.31 -16.51
CA MET A 933 11.74 0.14 -17.77
C MET A 933 12.49 0.74 -18.95
N LEU A 934 12.91 2.01 -18.86
CA LEU A 934 13.66 2.75 -19.89
C LEU A 934 14.97 2.04 -20.24
N ARG A 935 15.79 1.70 -19.23
CA ARG A 935 17.04 0.95 -19.44
C ARG A 935 16.81 -0.42 -20.08
N SER A 936 15.72 -1.11 -19.70
CA SER A 936 15.38 -2.42 -20.26
C SER A 936 14.91 -2.32 -21.71
N ALA A 937 14.12 -1.29 -22.04
CA ALA A 937 13.69 -1.01 -23.42
C ALA A 937 14.88 -0.70 -24.31
N LYS A 938 15.78 0.18 -23.87
CA LYS A 938 17.03 0.50 -24.58
C LYS A 938 17.89 -0.74 -24.82
N LYS A 939 18.08 -1.58 -23.78
CA LYS A 939 18.85 -2.83 -23.89
C LYS A 939 18.22 -3.84 -24.87
N LYS A 940 16.89 -3.88 -24.98
CA LYS A 940 16.16 -4.77 -25.89
C LYS A 940 15.84 -4.14 -27.24
N ASN A 941 16.26 -2.89 -27.47
CA ASN A 941 15.91 -2.10 -28.66
C ASN A 941 14.40 -2.11 -28.93
N LEU A 942 13.60 -1.77 -27.91
CA LEU A 942 12.17 -1.56 -28.00
C LEU A 942 11.86 -0.06 -27.96
N LYS A 943 10.91 0.37 -28.77
CA LYS A 943 10.36 1.74 -28.74
C LYS A 943 9.35 1.87 -27.60
N LEU A 944 9.27 3.05 -26.99
CA LEU A 944 8.37 3.34 -25.89
C LEU A 944 7.43 4.50 -26.21
N VAL A 945 6.14 4.30 -25.96
CA VAL A 945 5.19 5.42 -25.77
C VAL A 945 5.10 5.68 -24.28
N TYR A 946 5.46 6.88 -23.86
CA TYR A 946 5.45 7.26 -22.45
C TYR A 946 4.15 7.96 -22.11
N GLY A 947 3.31 7.30 -21.31
CA GLY A 947 1.99 7.75 -20.91
C GLY A 947 2.00 8.49 -19.58
N PHE A 948 1.23 9.58 -19.50
CA PHE A 948 0.97 10.30 -18.25
C PHE A 948 -0.44 9.97 -17.75
N TYR A 949 -0.53 9.52 -16.50
CA TYR A 949 -1.80 9.28 -15.84
C TYR A 949 -2.26 10.53 -15.11
N ILE A 950 -3.45 10.99 -15.42
CA ILE A 950 -4.12 12.06 -14.69
C ILE A 950 -5.15 11.39 -13.75
N PRO A 951 -5.05 11.60 -12.43
CA PRO A 951 -5.99 11.01 -11.47
C PRO A 951 -7.45 11.38 -11.76
N GLN A 952 -8.37 10.46 -11.46
CA GLN A 952 -9.79 10.67 -11.66
C GLN A 952 -10.39 11.48 -10.50
N GLY A 953 -11.53 12.13 -10.71
CA GLY A 953 -12.21 12.90 -9.68
C GLY A 953 -11.65 14.30 -9.41
N VAL A 954 -10.55 14.70 -10.05
CA VAL A 954 -9.97 16.05 -9.91
C VAL A 954 -10.86 17.09 -10.60
N SER A 955 -11.23 18.15 -9.88
CA SER A 955 -11.98 19.29 -10.43
C SER A 955 -11.02 20.29 -11.08
N PHE A 956 -11.04 20.41 -12.41
CA PHE A 956 -10.19 21.36 -13.16
C PHE A 956 -10.68 22.82 -13.05
N GLU A 957 -11.87 23.02 -12.51
CA GLU A 957 -12.49 24.31 -12.23
C GLU A 957 -12.17 24.81 -10.81
N ASP A 958 -12.13 23.91 -9.81
CA ASP A 958 -11.98 24.29 -8.39
C ASP A 958 -10.60 23.98 -7.79
N SER A 959 -9.88 22.96 -8.29
CA SER A 959 -8.67 22.40 -7.64
C SER A 959 -7.35 22.85 -8.28
N LEU A 960 -7.16 24.16 -8.45
CA LEU A 960 -6.03 24.73 -9.21
C LEU A 960 -4.63 24.33 -8.67
N ALA A 961 -4.45 24.22 -7.35
CA ALA A 961 -3.17 23.83 -6.76
C ALA A 961 -2.80 22.39 -7.14
N GLN A 962 -3.72 21.44 -6.92
CA GLN A 962 -3.51 20.03 -7.24
C GLN A 962 -3.25 19.81 -8.74
N VAL A 963 -3.98 20.51 -9.60
CA VAL A 963 -3.79 20.49 -11.06
C VAL A 963 -2.43 21.04 -11.47
N SER A 964 -1.93 22.07 -10.77
CA SER A 964 -0.61 22.66 -11.01
C SER A 964 0.53 21.72 -10.63
N ASP A 965 0.39 20.98 -9.51
CA ASP A 965 1.38 19.99 -9.09
C ASP A 965 1.54 18.87 -10.12
N TYR A 966 0.42 18.35 -10.67
CA TYR A 966 0.47 17.35 -11.74
C TYR A 966 1.12 17.89 -13.01
N GLN A 967 0.80 19.14 -13.38
CA GLN A 967 1.41 19.79 -14.54
C GLN A 967 2.92 19.91 -14.36
N ALA A 968 3.39 20.37 -13.19
CA ALA A 968 4.81 20.49 -12.88
C ALA A 968 5.53 19.13 -12.97
N SER A 969 4.96 18.09 -12.37
CA SER A 969 5.52 16.73 -12.40
C SER A 969 5.64 16.15 -13.83
N ILE A 970 4.64 16.38 -14.68
CA ILE A 970 4.69 15.96 -16.09
C ILE A 970 5.81 16.71 -16.83
N LEU A 971 5.89 18.04 -16.67
CA LEU A 971 6.88 18.85 -17.38
C LEU A 971 8.32 18.54 -16.93
N GLU A 972 8.55 18.32 -15.64
CA GLU A 972 9.84 17.87 -15.10
C GLU A 972 10.24 16.52 -15.71
N THR A 973 9.30 15.56 -15.75
CA THR A 973 9.54 14.24 -16.37
C THR A 973 9.91 14.36 -17.84
N VAL A 974 9.22 15.22 -18.60
CA VAL A 974 9.53 15.45 -20.02
C VAL A 974 10.93 16.09 -20.16
N GLU A 975 11.27 17.08 -19.34
CA GLU A 975 12.58 17.74 -19.35
C GLU A 975 13.72 16.76 -19.04
N GLU A 976 13.54 15.89 -18.04
CA GLU A 976 14.52 14.86 -17.68
C GLU A 976 14.71 13.81 -18.78
N LEU A 977 13.62 13.41 -19.44
CA LEU A 977 13.60 12.26 -20.37
C LEU A 977 13.69 12.66 -21.85
N LYS A 978 13.70 13.94 -22.22
CA LYS A 978 13.76 14.40 -23.62
C LYS A 978 14.94 13.84 -24.42
N ASN A 979 16.04 13.51 -23.76
CA ASN A 979 17.24 12.94 -24.41
C ASN A 979 17.21 11.40 -24.52
N ASP A 980 16.19 10.71 -24.00
CA ASP A 980 16.07 9.26 -24.10
C ASP A 980 15.51 8.84 -25.47
N THR A 981 16.37 8.28 -26.31
CA THR A 981 16.04 7.85 -27.67
C THR A 981 15.08 6.66 -27.74
N SER A 982 14.82 5.96 -26.63
CA SER A 982 13.85 4.85 -26.59
C SER A 982 12.40 5.36 -26.58
N ILE A 983 12.16 6.56 -26.07
CA ILE A 983 10.84 7.19 -26.07
C ILE A 983 10.57 7.75 -27.47
N VAL A 984 9.42 7.40 -28.05
CA VAL A 984 9.03 7.81 -29.40
C VAL A 984 7.79 8.69 -29.44
N ALA A 985 6.99 8.73 -28.37
CA ALA A 985 5.84 9.63 -28.26
C ALA A 985 5.45 9.87 -26.80
N TRP A 986 4.87 11.04 -26.53
CA TRP A 986 4.21 11.37 -25.27
C TRP A 986 2.71 11.10 -25.40
N SER A 987 2.10 10.40 -24.44
CA SER A 987 0.68 10.08 -24.44
C SER A 987 0.01 10.62 -23.18
N ILE A 988 -1.10 11.33 -23.32
CA ILE A 988 -1.89 11.84 -22.19
C ILE A 988 -3.25 11.14 -22.20
N GLU A 989 -3.68 10.63 -21.05
CA GLU A 989 -4.99 9.98 -20.91
C GLU A 989 -6.09 11.01 -20.59
N ALA A 990 -7.08 11.15 -21.46
CA ALA A 990 -8.18 12.11 -21.33
C ALA A 990 -9.35 11.61 -20.47
N LYS A 991 -9.06 10.88 -19.40
CA LYS A 991 -10.07 10.26 -18.54
C LYS A 991 -10.99 11.28 -17.86
N ALA A 992 -10.45 12.44 -17.47
CA ALA A 992 -11.25 13.52 -16.87
C ALA A 992 -12.28 14.11 -17.84
N PHE A 993 -11.96 14.14 -19.14
CA PHE A 993 -12.89 14.59 -20.19
C PHE A 993 -14.09 13.62 -20.31
N GLU A 994 -13.84 12.32 -20.26
CA GLU A 994 -14.91 11.30 -20.27
C GLU A 994 -15.74 11.31 -18.99
N GLU A 995 -15.08 11.54 -17.85
CA GLU A 995 -15.71 11.55 -16.53
C GLU A 995 -16.79 12.64 -16.43
N ALA A 996 -16.58 13.78 -17.09
CA ALA A 996 -17.56 14.86 -17.13
C ALA A 996 -18.94 14.41 -17.63
N ASP A 997 -19.01 13.65 -18.73
CA ASP A 997 -20.30 13.15 -19.26
C ASP A 997 -20.86 11.96 -18.46
N ARG A 998 -20.01 11.27 -17.71
CA ARG A 998 -20.43 10.22 -16.77
C ARG A 998 -21.02 10.80 -15.49
N ARG A 999 -20.53 11.96 -15.03
CA ARG A 999 -20.96 12.61 -13.78
C ARG A 999 -22.07 13.63 -13.97
N PHE A 1000 -22.20 14.19 -15.17
CA PHE A 1000 -23.14 15.27 -15.45
C PHE A 1000 -23.92 15.01 -16.76
N PHE A 1001 -25.01 15.74 -16.94
CA PHE A 1001 -25.70 15.86 -18.22
C PHE A 1001 -25.35 17.24 -18.82
N LYS A 1002 -25.35 17.38 -20.16
CA LYS A 1002 -25.30 18.73 -20.78
C LYS A 1002 -26.47 19.56 -20.25
N PRO A 1003 -26.32 20.87 -19.92
CA PRO A 1003 -25.15 21.72 -20.11
C PRO A 1003 -24.02 21.52 -19.08
N MET A 1004 -24.30 20.94 -17.91
CA MET A 1004 -23.32 20.91 -16.81
C MET A 1004 -22.05 20.12 -17.11
N SER A 1005 -22.07 19.13 -18.01
CA SER A 1005 -20.84 18.43 -18.41
C SER A 1005 -19.91 19.28 -19.28
N LEU A 1006 -20.40 20.38 -19.88
CA LEU A 1006 -19.58 21.24 -20.75
C LEU A 1006 -18.51 21.99 -19.94
N TYR A 1007 -18.83 22.52 -18.77
CA TYR A 1007 -17.90 23.31 -17.95
C TYR A 1007 -16.60 22.54 -17.60
N PRO A 1008 -16.67 21.37 -16.94
CA PRO A 1008 -15.46 20.60 -16.62
C PRO A 1008 -14.74 20.10 -17.88
N LYS A 1009 -15.45 19.82 -18.98
CA LYS A 1009 -14.82 19.48 -20.28
C LYS A 1009 -13.99 20.64 -20.81
N TYR A 1010 -14.55 21.85 -20.87
CA TYR A 1010 -13.86 23.05 -21.32
C TYR A 1010 -12.67 23.41 -20.41
N ALA A 1011 -12.84 23.30 -19.10
CA ALA A 1011 -11.77 23.51 -18.12
C ALA A 1011 -10.60 22.55 -18.31
N TYR A 1012 -10.92 21.26 -18.46
CA TYR A 1012 -9.93 20.24 -18.74
C TYR A 1012 -9.19 20.50 -20.07
N VAL A 1013 -9.91 20.83 -21.14
CA VAL A 1013 -9.30 21.09 -22.46
C VAL A 1013 -8.43 22.34 -22.45
N ALA A 1014 -8.85 23.41 -21.76
CA ALA A 1014 -8.03 24.61 -21.61
C ALA A 1014 -6.72 24.33 -20.86
N TRP A 1015 -6.78 23.54 -19.79
CA TRP A 1015 -5.60 23.07 -19.08
C TRP A 1015 -4.72 22.17 -19.96
N LEU A 1016 -5.33 21.20 -20.65
CA LEU A 1016 -4.62 20.26 -21.53
C LEU A 1016 -3.92 21.00 -22.68
N LYS A 1017 -4.55 22.03 -23.27
CA LYS A 1017 -3.94 22.90 -24.28
C LYS A 1017 -2.67 23.57 -23.75
N LYS A 1018 -2.71 24.11 -22.52
CA LYS A 1018 -1.52 24.71 -21.86
C LYS A 1018 -0.43 23.67 -21.63
N LEU A 1019 -0.78 22.50 -21.10
CA LEU A 1019 0.16 21.42 -20.85
C LEU A 1019 0.84 20.95 -22.14
N ILE A 1020 0.07 20.66 -23.20
CA ILE A 1020 0.59 20.21 -24.50
C ILE A 1020 1.51 21.26 -25.11
N THR A 1021 1.15 22.54 -25.02
CA THR A 1021 2.00 23.65 -25.50
C THR A 1021 3.33 23.68 -24.75
N ALA A 1022 3.30 23.52 -23.43
CA ALA A 1022 4.50 23.48 -22.62
C ALA A 1022 5.37 22.25 -22.91
N ILE A 1023 4.78 21.06 -23.08
CA ILE A 1023 5.50 19.85 -23.49
C ILE A 1023 6.19 20.06 -24.85
N ALA A 1024 5.47 20.63 -25.83
CA ALA A 1024 6.01 20.88 -27.16
C ALA A 1024 7.16 21.91 -27.17
N ASN A 1025 7.14 22.87 -26.24
CA ASN A 1025 8.25 23.81 -26.06
C ASN A 1025 9.50 23.15 -25.45
N ILE A 1026 9.31 22.14 -24.59
CA ILE A 1026 10.41 21.38 -23.97
C ILE A 1026 10.99 20.34 -24.93
N ASP A 1027 10.11 19.55 -25.56
CA ASP A 1027 10.45 18.51 -26.52
C ASP A 1027 9.69 18.73 -27.83
N ALA A 1028 10.29 19.57 -28.68
CA ALA A 1028 9.76 19.85 -30.01
C ALA A 1028 9.97 18.68 -30.99
N THR A 1029 10.59 17.55 -30.61
CA THR A 1029 10.94 16.47 -31.54
C THR A 1029 9.88 15.38 -31.61
N ARG A 1030 9.29 14.99 -30.48
CA ARG A 1030 8.35 13.85 -30.40
C ARG A 1030 6.89 14.26 -30.59
N PRO A 1031 6.05 13.42 -31.19
CA PRO A 1031 4.60 13.65 -31.25
C PRO A 1031 3.96 13.52 -29.86
N ILE A 1032 2.90 14.30 -29.65
CA ILE A 1032 2.05 14.26 -28.46
C ILE A 1032 0.70 13.67 -28.88
N THR A 1033 0.22 12.68 -28.13
CA THR A 1033 -1.04 11.98 -28.36
C THR A 1033 -1.96 12.10 -27.16
N VAL A 1034 -3.28 12.10 -27.41
CA VAL A 1034 -4.32 12.14 -26.38
C VAL A 1034 -5.22 10.93 -26.55
N SER A 1035 -5.34 10.12 -25.49
CA SER A 1035 -6.10 8.86 -25.51
C SER A 1035 -7.45 9.00 -24.82
N LEU A 1036 -8.50 8.38 -25.38
CA LEU A 1036 -9.88 8.41 -24.89
C LEU A 1036 -10.65 7.12 -25.22
N ALA A 1037 -11.64 6.80 -24.38
CA ALA A 1037 -12.49 5.62 -24.53
C ALA A 1037 -13.50 5.76 -25.68
N ALA A 1038 -13.59 4.72 -26.49
CA ALA A 1038 -14.56 4.62 -27.56
C ALA A 1038 -16.00 4.53 -27.00
N HIS A 1039 -16.89 5.33 -27.55
CA HIS A 1039 -18.31 5.40 -27.19
C HIS A 1039 -19.14 5.90 -28.40
N GLU A 1040 -20.47 5.93 -28.30
CA GLU A 1040 -21.33 6.22 -29.46
C GLU A 1040 -21.14 7.62 -30.09
N LYS A 1041 -20.78 8.62 -29.28
CA LYS A 1041 -20.54 10.02 -29.70
C LYS A 1041 -19.05 10.34 -29.94
N ILE A 1042 -18.18 9.33 -30.07
CA ILE A 1042 -16.72 9.52 -30.16
C ILE A 1042 -16.28 10.42 -31.32
N ALA A 1043 -17.00 10.41 -32.45
CA ALA A 1043 -16.69 11.28 -33.59
C ALA A 1043 -16.85 12.77 -33.27
N GLU A 1044 -17.84 13.12 -32.44
CA GLU A 1044 -18.09 14.49 -31.97
C GLU A 1044 -17.00 14.95 -31.02
N ASP A 1045 -16.68 14.12 -30.02
CA ASP A 1045 -15.63 14.42 -29.05
C ASP A 1045 -14.25 14.54 -29.71
N LEU A 1046 -13.93 13.70 -30.70
CA LEU A 1046 -12.68 13.82 -31.46
C LEU A 1046 -12.62 15.08 -32.30
N ALA A 1047 -13.71 15.46 -32.96
CA ALA A 1047 -13.75 16.68 -33.75
C ALA A 1047 -13.56 17.92 -32.86
N PHE A 1048 -14.23 17.94 -31.71
CA PHE A 1048 -14.05 18.97 -30.69
C PHE A 1048 -12.59 19.05 -30.22
N LEU A 1049 -12.01 17.93 -29.77
CA LEU A 1049 -10.63 17.89 -29.29
C LEU A 1049 -9.62 18.26 -30.40
N HIS A 1050 -9.83 17.80 -31.63
CA HIS A 1050 -8.97 18.12 -32.76
C HIS A 1050 -8.95 19.60 -33.08
N GLN A 1051 -10.12 20.26 -33.03
CA GLN A 1051 -10.22 21.71 -33.21
C GLN A 1051 -9.53 22.48 -32.06
N GLN A 1052 -9.70 22.03 -30.82
CA GLN A 1052 -9.18 22.74 -29.65
C GLN A 1052 -7.68 22.48 -29.39
N LEU A 1053 -7.16 21.34 -29.85
CA LEU A 1053 -5.81 20.87 -29.60
C LEU A 1053 -5.05 20.60 -30.92
N PRO A 1054 -4.74 21.64 -31.72
CA PRO A 1054 -4.13 21.47 -33.04
C PRO A 1054 -2.70 20.88 -33.00
N MET A 1055 -2.03 20.93 -31.84
CA MET A 1055 -0.70 20.35 -31.64
C MET A 1055 -0.72 18.83 -31.37
N VAL A 1056 -1.91 18.24 -31.14
CA VAL A 1056 -2.04 16.79 -30.97
C VAL A 1056 -1.82 16.12 -32.32
N SER A 1057 -0.80 15.27 -32.37
CA SER A 1057 -0.40 14.56 -33.59
C SER A 1057 -1.40 13.48 -33.98
N SER A 1058 -1.96 12.77 -33.00
CA SER A 1058 -3.01 11.77 -33.21
C SER A 1058 -3.76 11.44 -31.92
N PHE A 1059 -5.01 11.02 -32.06
CA PHE A 1059 -5.87 10.61 -30.94
C PHE A 1059 -5.85 9.09 -30.76
N GLY A 1060 -5.61 8.63 -29.54
CA GLY A 1060 -5.63 7.21 -29.18
C GLY A 1060 -7.02 6.76 -28.76
N LEU A 1061 -7.53 5.68 -29.34
CA LEU A 1061 -8.84 5.12 -28.97
C LEU A 1061 -8.70 3.86 -28.12
N GLU A 1062 -9.35 3.88 -26.95
CA GLU A 1062 -9.47 2.70 -26.10
C GLU A 1062 -10.78 1.94 -26.44
N VAL A 1063 -10.63 0.77 -27.04
CA VAL A 1063 -11.75 -0.07 -27.51
C VAL A 1063 -11.88 -1.28 -26.59
N THR A 1064 -12.89 -1.26 -25.72
CA THR A 1064 -13.20 -2.34 -24.78
C THR A 1064 -14.41 -3.18 -25.21
N SER A 1065 -15.24 -2.68 -26.12
CA SER A 1065 -16.39 -3.38 -26.72
C SER A 1065 -16.59 -2.97 -28.18
N ASP A 1066 -17.40 -3.74 -28.92
CA ASP A 1066 -17.81 -3.35 -30.27
C ASP A 1066 -18.79 -2.18 -30.17
N VAL A 1067 -18.33 -0.98 -30.50
CA VAL A 1067 -19.13 0.26 -30.46
C VAL A 1067 -19.38 0.74 -31.90
N ALA A 1068 -20.64 1.03 -32.24
CA ALA A 1068 -21.02 1.44 -33.59
C ALA A 1068 -20.33 2.76 -34.01
N GLY A 1069 -20.06 3.65 -33.04
CA GLY A 1069 -19.32 4.91 -33.24
C GLY A 1069 -17.91 4.78 -33.84
N ILE A 1070 -17.27 3.60 -33.82
CA ILE A 1070 -15.95 3.42 -34.47
C ILE A 1070 -16.10 3.37 -36.01
N ALA A 1071 -17.22 2.87 -36.51
CA ALA A 1071 -17.45 2.76 -37.95
C ALA A 1071 -17.54 4.14 -38.63
N SER A 1072 -18.10 5.14 -37.94
CA SER A 1072 -18.20 6.51 -38.46
C SER A 1072 -16.82 7.19 -38.59
N LEU A 1073 -15.86 6.84 -37.73
CA LEU A 1073 -14.48 7.36 -37.79
C LEU A 1073 -13.69 6.88 -38.99
N ARG A 1074 -14.06 5.77 -39.63
CA ARG A 1074 -13.36 5.27 -40.83
C ARG A 1074 -13.36 6.27 -41.98
N LYS A 1075 -14.36 7.16 -42.04
CA LYS A 1075 -14.50 8.21 -43.05
C LYS A 1075 -13.94 9.57 -42.61
N SER A 1076 -13.44 9.69 -41.38
CA SER A 1076 -12.92 10.94 -40.83
C SER A 1076 -11.47 11.20 -41.29
N GLN A 1077 -11.13 12.46 -41.53
CA GLN A 1077 -9.76 12.91 -41.80
C GLN A 1077 -8.93 13.11 -40.52
N ILE A 1078 -9.55 13.00 -39.34
CA ILE A 1078 -8.87 13.19 -38.05
C ILE A 1078 -7.89 12.02 -37.81
N PRO A 1079 -6.59 12.29 -37.52
CA PRO A 1079 -5.61 11.23 -37.30
C PRO A 1079 -5.88 10.50 -35.98
N PHE A 1080 -6.12 9.19 -36.04
CA PHE A 1080 -6.30 8.36 -34.84
C PHE A 1080 -5.63 6.99 -34.95
N TYR A 1081 -5.32 6.39 -33.79
CA TYR A 1081 -4.82 5.04 -33.64
C TYR A 1081 -5.54 4.33 -32.49
N PHE A 1082 -5.35 3.02 -32.33
CA PHE A 1082 -5.94 2.29 -31.20
C PHE A 1082 -4.94 2.23 -30.04
N SER A 1083 -5.16 3.01 -28.99
CA SER A 1083 -4.29 3.04 -27.80
C SER A 1083 -4.54 1.87 -26.85
N LYS A 1084 -5.70 1.22 -26.95
CA LYS A 1084 -6.02 -0.01 -26.22
C LYS A 1084 -7.03 -0.85 -27.00
N MET A 1085 -6.72 -2.12 -27.26
CA MET A 1085 -7.64 -3.07 -27.91
C MET A 1085 -7.43 -4.50 -27.42
N GLU A 1086 -8.51 -5.22 -27.12
CA GLU A 1086 -8.39 -6.64 -26.75
C GLU A 1086 -7.98 -7.50 -27.95
N ALA A 1087 -7.13 -8.50 -27.72
CA ALA A 1087 -6.56 -9.35 -28.79
C ALA A 1087 -7.62 -10.05 -29.66
N LYS A 1088 -8.81 -10.32 -29.12
CA LYS A 1088 -9.92 -10.93 -29.86
C LYS A 1088 -10.42 -10.06 -31.04
N HIS A 1089 -10.28 -8.73 -30.95
CA HIS A 1089 -10.70 -7.80 -32.01
C HIS A 1089 -9.62 -7.60 -33.08
N LEU A 1090 -8.40 -8.10 -32.86
CA LEU A 1090 -7.26 -7.94 -33.77
C LEU A 1090 -7.49 -8.59 -35.14
N LYS A 1091 -8.38 -9.59 -35.25
CA LYS A 1091 -8.71 -10.22 -36.55
C LYS A 1091 -9.45 -9.29 -37.52
N ASN A 1092 -10.21 -8.33 -36.98
CA ASN A 1092 -11.02 -7.39 -37.76
C ASN A 1092 -10.35 -6.00 -37.85
N TRP A 1093 -9.08 -5.91 -37.45
CA TRP A 1093 -8.30 -4.68 -37.40
C TRP A 1093 -7.84 -4.23 -38.80
N ASP A 1094 -7.92 -2.92 -39.00
CA ASP A 1094 -7.36 -2.25 -40.18
C ASP A 1094 -5.85 -2.10 -40.04
N ARG A 1095 -5.10 -2.91 -40.79
CA ARG A 1095 -3.62 -2.97 -40.74
C ARG A 1095 -2.92 -1.66 -41.09
N LEU A 1096 -3.64 -0.69 -41.65
CA LEU A 1096 -3.13 0.65 -41.95
C LEU A 1096 -3.02 1.57 -40.73
N ARG A 1097 -3.57 1.17 -39.56
CA ARG A 1097 -3.58 2.02 -38.35
C ARG A 1097 -2.93 1.33 -37.17
N PRO A 1098 -2.01 1.96 -36.43
CA PRO A 1098 -1.34 1.31 -35.30
C PRO A 1098 -2.31 0.88 -34.19
N VAL A 1099 -2.01 -0.23 -33.52
CA VAL A 1099 -2.81 -0.75 -32.41
C VAL A 1099 -1.96 -1.19 -31.23
N PHE A 1100 -2.36 -0.79 -30.02
CA PHE A 1100 -1.80 -1.27 -28.76
C PHE A 1100 -2.74 -2.29 -28.12
N LEU A 1101 -2.23 -3.50 -27.89
CA LEU A 1101 -2.98 -4.54 -27.20
C LEU A 1101 -3.23 -4.17 -25.73
N SER A 1102 -4.37 -4.63 -25.22
CA SER A 1102 -4.91 -4.22 -23.93
C SER A 1102 -3.90 -4.16 -22.81
N ASP A 1103 -3.26 -5.28 -22.46
CA ASP A 1103 -2.22 -5.37 -21.43
C ASP A 1103 -1.32 -6.60 -21.69
N TRP A 1104 -0.05 -6.55 -21.27
CA TRP A 1104 0.84 -7.72 -21.31
C TRP A 1104 0.38 -8.82 -20.36
N GLN A 1105 0.08 -8.46 -19.11
CA GLN A 1105 -0.20 -9.38 -18.01
C GLN A 1105 -1.38 -8.89 -17.17
N ASP A 1106 -2.23 -9.82 -16.74
CA ASP A 1106 -3.28 -9.55 -15.76
C ASP A 1106 -2.68 -9.02 -14.44
N THR A 1107 -3.19 -7.90 -13.95
CA THR A 1107 -2.76 -7.27 -12.69
C THR A 1107 -3.65 -7.70 -11.53
N TRP A 1108 -3.02 -7.88 -10.36
CA TRP A 1108 -3.72 -8.09 -9.10
C TRP A 1108 -3.05 -7.19 -8.05
N SER A 1109 -3.78 -6.18 -7.61
CA SER A 1109 -3.37 -5.21 -6.60
C SER A 1109 -4.47 -5.06 -5.55
N SER A 1110 -4.20 -4.34 -4.47
CA SER A 1110 -5.19 -4.06 -3.41
C SER A 1110 -6.38 -3.21 -3.87
N ASN A 1111 -6.31 -2.54 -5.03
CA ASN A 1111 -7.34 -1.63 -5.55
C ASN A 1111 -8.03 -2.11 -6.84
N GLY A 1112 -7.64 -3.27 -7.39
CA GLY A 1112 -8.18 -3.75 -8.64
C GLY A 1112 -7.58 -5.06 -9.15
N VAL A 1113 -8.37 -5.75 -9.98
CA VAL A 1113 -7.93 -6.94 -10.72
C VAL A 1113 -8.27 -6.73 -12.19
N THR A 1114 -7.32 -7.03 -13.08
CA THR A 1114 -7.56 -6.99 -14.53
C THR A 1114 -7.51 -8.40 -15.11
N PHE A 1115 -8.29 -8.63 -16.18
CA PHE A 1115 -8.35 -9.92 -16.88
C PHE A 1115 -8.11 -9.77 -18.39
N HIS A 1116 -7.55 -8.66 -18.82
CA HIS A 1116 -7.37 -8.30 -20.24
C HIS A 1116 -5.91 -8.48 -20.73
N GLY A 1117 -5.03 -9.06 -19.91
CA GLY A 1117 -3.66 -9.38 -20.26
C GLY A 1117 -3.53 -10.53 -21.24
N LEU A 1118 -2.46 -10.57 -22.03
CA LEU A 1118 -2.12 -11.73 -22.86
C LEU A 1118 -1.68 -12.94 -22.04
N ILE A 1119 -1.04 -12.70 -20.89
CA ILE A 1119 -0.74 -13.72 -19.89
C ILE A 1119 -1.49 -13.41 -18.59
N ASP A 1120 -1.78 -14.45 -17.81
CA ASP A 1120 -2.46 -14.28 -16.53
C ASP A 1120 -1.51 -13.79 -15.43
N HIS A 1121 -2.05 -13.55 -14.24
CA HIS A 1121 -1.29 -13.04 -13.10
C HIS A 1121 -0.08 -13.91 -12.73
N TRP A 1122 -0.14 -15.21 -13.01
CA TRP A 1122 0.93 -16.18 -12.71
C TRP A 1122 1.92 -16.36 -13.86
N GLY A 1123 1.80 -15.56 -14.93
CA GLY A 1123 2.67 -15.60 -16.11
C GLY A 1123 2.32 -16.71 -17.11
N ARG A 1124 1.16 -17.35 -16.97
CA ARG A 1124 0.69 -18.40 -17.88
C ARG A 1124 0.04 -17.77 -19.09
N LYS A 1125 0.32 -18.29 -20.29
CA LYS A 1125 -0.23 -17.77 -21.55
C LYS A 1125 -1.76 -17.86 -21.55
N LYS A 1126 -2.48 -16.93 -22.18
CA LYS A 1126 -3.94 -17.00 -22.36
C LYS A 1126 -4.29 -17.29 -23.81
N LYS A 1127 -5.56 -17.59 -24.10
CA LYS A 1127 -6.03 -17.74 -25.49
C LYS A 1127 -5.71 -16.51 -26.35
N ASP A 1128 -5.78 -15.33 -25.73
CA ASP A 1128 -5.45 -14.06 -26.36
C ASP A 1128 -3.99 -13.97 -26.81
N TYR A 1129 -3.03 -14.53 -26.05
CA TYR A 1129 -1.62 -14.64 -26.47
C TYR A 1129 -1.46 -15.39 -27.79
N PHE A 1130 -2.14 -16.52 -27.94
CA PHE A 1130 -2.10 -17.32 -29.17
C PHE A 1130 -2.85 -16.66 -30.32
N ALA A 1131 -3.96 -15.97 -30.04
CA ALA A 1131 -4.68 -15.18 -31.03
C ALA A 1131 -3.81 -14.03 -31.58
N THR A 1132 -3.02 -13.39 -30.72
CA THR A 1132 -2.02 -12.38 -31.13
C THR A 1132 -0.97 -12.99 -32.06
N ILE A 1133 -0.41 -14.17 -31.73
CA ILE A 1133 0.54 -14.86 -32.62
C ILE A 1133 -0.10 -15.16 -33.98
N GLU A 1134 -1.33 -15.68 -34.00
CA GLU A 1134 -2.07 -15.98 -35.23
C GLU A 1134 -2.26 -14.73 -36.10
N ALA A 1135 -2.53 -13.58 -35.47
CA ALA A 1135 -2.74 -12.33 -36.18
C ALA A 1135 -1.45 -11.67 -36.70
N LEU A 1136 -0.31 -11.87 -36.00
CA LEU A 1136 0.97 -11.23 -36.28
C LEU A 1136 1.93 -12.05 -37.15
N SER A 1137 1.75 -13.38 -37.20
CA SER A 1137 2.70 -14.25 -37.91
C SER A 1137 2.45 -14.33 -39.43
N THR A 1138 3.53 -14.22 -40.21
CA THR A 1138 3.65 -14.78 -41.57
C THR A 1138 3.94 -16.28 -41.57
N TYR A 1139 4.23 -16.85 -40.39
CA TYR A 1139 4.69 -18.23 -40.19
C TYR A 1139 3.55 -19.25 -40.01
N THR A 1140 3.55 -20.25 -40.87
CA THR A 1140 2.58 -21.36 -41.05
C THR A 1140 2.62 -22.46 -39.99
N LYS A 1141 3.09 -22.22 -38.75
CA LYS A 1141 2.94 -23.21 -37.67
C LYS A 1141 1.71 -22.90 -36.82
N LYS A 1142 0.57 -23.49 -37.22
CA LYS A 1142 -0.66 -23.61 -36.41
C LYS A 1142 -0.36 -24.34 -35.09
N SER A 1143 0.15 -23.64 -34.08
CA SER A 1143 0.13 -24.12 -32.70
C SER A 1143 -1.27 -23.90 -32.12
N LYS A 1144 -2.27 -24.61 -32.68
CA LYS A 1144 -3.62 -24.65 -32.12
C LYS A 1144 -3.57 -25.55 -30.89
N ALA A 1145 -3.41 -24.94 -29.74
CA ALA A 1145 -3.68 -25.67 -28.51
C ALA A 1145 -5.22 -25.72 -28.34
N ASN A 1146 -5.82 -26.81 -28.80
CA ASN A 1146 -7.27 -27.05 -28.80
C ASN A 1146 -7.79 -27.30 -27.37
N LEU A 1147 -7.96 -26.27 -26.55
CA LEU A 1147 -8.76 -26.41 -25.32
C LEU A 1147 -10.25 -26.27 -25.60
N PRO A 1148 -11.08 -27.15 -25.01
CA PRO A 1148 -12.54 -27.04 -25.12
C PRO A 1148 -13.03 -25.77 -24.40
N SER A 1149 -14.08 -25.16 -24.92
CA SER A 1149 -14.75 -24.04 -24.24
C SER A 1149 -15.24 -24.47 -22.85
N ILE A 1150 -15.17 -23.58 -21.86
CA ILE A 1150 -15.64 -23.83 -20.48
C ILE A 1150 -16.82 -22.92 -20.13
N LYS A 1151 -17.79 -23.42 -19.37
CA LYS A 1151 -18.78 -22.60 -18.65
C LYS A 1151 -18.91 -23.08 -17.21
N ILE A 1152 -19.57 -22.24 -16.41
CA ILE A 1152 -20.02 -22.57 -15.07
C ILE A 1152 -21.48 -23.01 -15.18
N LEU A 1153 -21.78 -24.22 -14.73
CA LEU A 1153 -23.14 -24.67 -14.47
C LEU A 1153 -23.57 -24.13 -13.11
N LYS A 1154 -24.59 -23.26 -13.10
CA LYS A 1154 -25.20 -22.67 -11.89
C LYS A 1154 -25.99 -23.74 -11.13
N SER A 1155 -26.11 -23.59 -9.81
CA SER A 1155 -27.10 -24.36 -9.04
C SER A 1155 -28.51 -23.97 -9.45
N SER A 1156 -29.45 -24.93 -9.36
CA SER A 1156 -30.89 -24.68 -9.48
C SER A 1156 -31.50 -24.09 -8.21
N ASP A 1157 -30.77 -24.08 -7.09
CA ASP A 1157 -31.28 -23.56 -5.82
C ASP A 1157 -31.41 -22.03 -5.81
N ALA A 1158 -32.32 -21.52 -4.98
CA ALA A 1158 -32.51 -20.08 -4.81
C ALA A 1158 -31.25 -19.40 -4.25
N THR A 1159 -30.86 -18.29 -4.87
CA THR A 1159 -29.69 -17.50 -4.47
C THR A 1159 -30.08 -16.40 -3.49
N TYR A 1160 -29.70 -16.56 -2.21
CA TYR A 1160 -29.87 -15.56 -1.16
C TYR A 1160 -28.61 -15.44 -0.29
N PRO A 1161 -28.38 -14.28 0.36
CA PRO A 1161 -27.27 -14.10 1.30
C PRO A 1161 -27.15 -15.24 2.32
N GLY A 1162 -25.94 -15.81 2.44
CA GLY A 1162 -25.62 -16.89 3.37
C GLY A 1162 -25.85 -18.32 2.85
N ALA A 1163 -26.58 -18.51 1.74
CA ALA A 1163 -26.77 -19.83 1.13
C ALA A 1163 -25.43 -20.45 0.70
N ILE A 1164 -25.32 -21.78 0.72
CA ILE A 1164 -24.15 -22.51 0.18
C ILE A 1164 -24.58 -23.19 -1.11
N LEU A 1165 -24.09 -22.70 -2.24
CA LEU A 1165 -24.47 -23.19 -3.57
C LEU A 1165 -23.31 -23.95 -4.22
N LYS A 1166 -23.63 -25.07 -4.87
CA LYS A 1166 -22.67 -25.88 -5.60
C LYS A 1166 -22.62 -25.50 -7.08
N TYR A 1167 -21.42 -25.30 -7.59
CA TYR A 1167 -21.16 -24.96 -8.99
C TYR A 1167 -20.27 -26.02 -9.63
N HIS A 1168 -20.50 -26.29 -10.91
CA HIS A 1168 -19.70 -27.25 -11.68
C HIS A 1168 -19.12 -26.61 -12.93
N ALA A 1169 -17.89 -26.98 -13.28
CA ALA A 1169 -17.31 -26.64 -14.58
C ALA A 1169 -17.87 -27.59 -15.65
N ILE A 1170 -18.31 -27.04 -16.78
CA ILE A 1170 -18.73 -27.81 -17.97
C ILE A 1170 -17.84 -27.46 -19.16
N LEU A 1171 -17.45 -28.47 -19.95
CA LEU A 1171 -16.58 -28.34 -21.11
C LEU A 1171 -17.34 -28.68 -22.40
N LYS A 1172 -17.09 -27.93 -23.48
CA LYS A 1172 -17.66 -28.20 -24.80
C LYS A 1172 -16.79 -29.20 -25.58
N ILE A 1173 -17.30 -30.40 -25.84
CA ILE A 1173 -16.61 -31.48 -26.56
C ILE A 1173 -17.48 -31.95 -27.73
N LYS A 1174 -16.95 -31.92 -28.95
CA LYS A 1174 -17.64 -32.40 -30.17
C LYS A 1174 -19.09 -31.88 -30.28
N ASN A 1175 -19.29 -30.60 -29.93
CA ASN A 1175 -20.55 -29.85 -29.80
C ASN A 1175 -21.41 -30.01 -28.52
N ASP A 1176 -21.16 -30.99 -27.65
CA ASP A 1176 -21.91 -31.16 -26.40
C ASP A 1176 -21.23 -30.50 -25.20
N TRP A 1177 -22.03 -29.96 -24.27
CA TRP A 1177 -21.53 -29.55 -22.95
C TRP A 1177 -21.56 -30.73 -21.98
N ARG A 1178 -20.39 -31.11 -21.44
CA ARG A 1178 -20.27 -32.21 -20.47
C ARG A 1178 -19.62 -31.73 -19.17
N LEU A 1179 -20.00 -32.33 -18.04
CA LEU A 1179 -19.42 -32.00 -16.74
C LEU A 1179 -17.95 -32.38 -16.68
N ALA A 1180 -17.11 -31.45 -16.22
CA ALA A 1180 -15.66 -31.61 -16.25
C ALA A 1180 -15.17 -32.83 -15.46
N TYR A 1181 -15.84 -33.18 -14.35
CA TYR A 1181 -15.48 -34.34 -13.54
C TYR A 1181 -15.80 -35.69 -14.21
N GLN A 1182 -16.79 -35.74 -15.11
CA GLN A 1182 -17.19 -36.97 -15.83
C GLN A 1182 -16.22 -37.35 -16.94
N LEU A 1183 -15.31 -36.45 -17.32
CA LEU A 1183 -14.44 -36.63 -18.46
C LEU A 1183 -13.18 -37.45 -18.15
N GLY A 1184 -12.94 -37.82 -16.89
CA GLY A 1184 -11.90 -38.77 -16.48
C GLY A 1184 -10.45 -38.45 -16.89
N LYS A 1185 -10.17 -37.25 -17.43
CA LYS A 1185 -8.83 -36.91 -17.94
C LYS A 1185 -7.94 -36.34 -16.83
N PRO A 1186 -6.77 -36.93 -16.54
CA PRO A 1186 -5.82 -36.39 -15.55
C PRO A 1186 -5.11 -35.09 -15.98
N ASN A 1187 -5.40 -34.57 -17.19
CA ASN A 1187 -4.65 -33.47 -17.78
C ASN A 1187 -5.21 -32.07 -17.50
N TYR A 1188 -6.45 -31.90 -17.05
CA TYR A 1188 -7.04 -30.57 -16.78
C TYR A 1188 -7.14 -30.29 -15.29
N ARG A 1189 -6.59 -29.15 -14.86
CA ARG A 1189 -6.73 -28.64 -13.49
C ARG A 1189 -7.58 -27.38 -13.49
N PHE A 1190 -8.33 -27.19 -12.42
CA PHE A 1190 -9.30 -26.10 -12.27
C PHE A 1190 -9.05 -25.35 -10.97
N ASN A 1191 -9.04 -24.02 -11.04
CA ASN A 1191 -9.02 -23.15 -9.87
C ASN A 1191 -10.25 -22.24 -9.92
N TRP A 1192 -10.97 -22.13 -8.81
CA TRP A 1192 -12.15 -21.30 -8.65
C TRP A 1192 -11.83 -20.07 -7.83
N TYR A 1193 -12.33 -18.93 -8.30
CA TYR A 1193 -12.16 -17.65 -7.65
C TYR A 1193 -13.49 -16.92 -7.52
N LEU A 1194 -13.71 -16.30 -6.37
CA LEU A 1194 -14.78 -15.36 -6.13
C LEU A 1194 -14.24 -13.95 -6.36
N VAL A 1195 -14.85 -13.22 -7.28
CA VAL A 1195 -14.43 -11.88 -7.68
C VAL A 1195 -15.41 -10.86 -7.12
N ARG A 1196 -14.96 -9.94 -6.27
CA ARG A 1196 -15.74 -8.76 -5.86
C ARG A 1196 -15.65 -7.72 -6.98
N THR A 1197 -16.77 -7.18 -7.42
CA THR A 1197 -16.87 -6.10 -8.40
C THR A 1197 -17.42 -4.83 -7.76
N ASP A 1198 -17.13 -3.70 -8.38
CA ASP A 1198 -17.86 -2.46 -8.08
C ASP A 1198 -19.27 -2.46 -8.71
N GLU A 1199 -20.02 -1.38 -8.52
CA GLU A 1199 -21.37 -1.20 -9.09
C GLU A 1199 -21.38 -1.19 -10.63
N LEU A 1200 -20.22 -0.90 -11.26
CA LEU A 1200 -20.03 -0.95 -12.71
C LEU A 1200 -19.60 -2.35 -13.18
N GLY A 1201 -19.53 -3.33 -12.28
CA GLY A 1201 -19.15 -4.70 -12.60
C GLY A 1201 -17.65 -4.88 -12.87
N ARG A 1202 -16.80 -3.89 -12.57
CA ARG A 1202 -15.34 -3.94 -12.70
C ARG A 1202 -14.72 -4.72 -11.54
N PRO A 1203 -13.76 -5.63 -11.78
CA PRO A 1203 -13.17 -6.44 -10.72
C PRO A 1203 -12.29 -5.62 -9.77
N LYS A 1204 -12.53 -5.80 -8.46
CA LYS A 1204 -11.80 -5.14 -7.37
C LYS A 1204 -10.95 -6.11 -6.57
N GLU A 1205 -11.48 -7.29 -6.27
CA GLU A 1205 -10.83 -8.27 -5.42
C GLU A 1205 -10.99 -9.67 -6.03
N LEU A 1206 -9.97 -10.52 -5.84
CA LEU A 1206 -9.94 -11.91 -6.29
C LEU A 1206 -9.62 -12.80 -5.09
N LYS A 1207 -10.52 -13.72 -4.74
CA LYS A 1207 -10.32 -14.70 -3.66
C LYS A 1207 -10.41 -16.11 -4.21
N GLU A 1208 -9.36 -16.92 -4.04
CA GLU A 1208 -9.44 -18.35 -4.37
C GLU A 1208 -10.38 -19.07 -3.40
N VAL A 1209 -11.32 -19.85 -3.94
CA VAL A 1209 -12.36 -20.54 -3.14
C VAL A 1209 -12.29 -22.06 -3.22
N ALA A 1210 -11.75 -22.63 -4.30
CA ALA A 1210 -11.53 -24.08 -4.40
C ALA A 1210 -10.60 -24.47 -5.56
N LYS A 1211 -10.11 -25.70 -5.53
CA LYS A 1211 -9.47 -26.39 -6.66
C LYS A 1211 -10.29 -27.63 -7.03
N GLY A 1212 -10.41 -27.92 -8.34
CA GLY A 1212 -11.16 -29.08 -8.85
C GLY A 1212 -12.36 -28.71 -9.73
N ALA A 1213 -13.02 -29.71 -10.31
CA ALA A 1213 -14.08 -29.51 -11.30
C ALA A 1213 -15.41 -28.94 -10.74
N SER A 1214 -15.52 -28.77 -9.42
CA SER A 1214 -16.69 -28.19 -8.75
C SER A 1214 -16.29 -27.40 -7.50
N VAL A 1215 -17.15 -26.50 -7.06
CA VAL A 1215 -16.95 -25.68 -5.85
C VAL A 1215 -18.26 -25.47 -5.10
N ASN A 1216 -18.19 -25.43 -3.77
CA ASN A 1216 -19.27 -24.95 -2.90
C ASN A 1216 -18.96 -23.52 -2.49
N VAL A 1217 -19.86 -22.57 -2.79
CA VAL A 1217 -19.67 -21.14 -2.52
C VAL A 1217 -20.73 -20.66 -1.55
N ARG A 1218 -20.31 -20.07 -0.43
CA ARG A 1218 -21.20 -19.32 0.47
C ARG A 1218 -21.50 -17.96 -0.15
N ILE A 1219 -22.78 -17.65 -0.37
CA ILE A 1219 -23.24 -16.44 -1.04
C ILE A 1219 -23.09 -15.21 -0.10
N PRO A 1220 -22.42 -14.13 -0.55
CA PRO A 1220 -22.19 -12.92 0.26
C PRO A 1220 -23.44 -12.04 0.38
N ASN A 1221 -23.44 -11.08 1.32
CA ASN A 1221 -24.60 -10.21 1.62
C ASN A 1221 -25.10 -9.36 0.45
N LYS A 1222 -24.23 -9.00 -0.51
CA LYS A 1222 -24.59 -8.27 -1.73
C LYS A 1222 -24.22 -9.10 -2.97
N PRO A 1223 -24.99 -10.15 -3.32
CA PRO A 1223 -24.60 -11.11 -4.37
C PRO A 1223 -24.32 -10.48 -5.74
N HIS A 1224 -25.05 -9.40 -6.08
CA HIS A 1224 -24.91 -8.67 -7.33
C HIS A 1224 -23.52 -8.03 -7.55
N LEU A 1225 -22.77 -7.79 -6.47
CA LEU A 1225 -21.38 -7.29 -6.53
C LEU A 1225 -20.35 -8.40 -6.63
N TYR A 1226 -20.76 -9.66 -6.78
CA TYR A 1226 -19.83 -10.78 -6.85
C TYR A 1226 -20.05 -11.61 -8.10
N LYS A 1227 -18.94 -12.05 -8.68
CA LYS A 1227 -18.93 -12.95 -9.83
C LYS A 1227 -18.09 -14.17 -9.51
N LEU A 1228 -18.56 -15.35 -9.91
CA LEU A 1228 -17.79 -16.58 -9.81
C LEU A 1228 -16.96 -16.77 -11.07
N TYR A 1229 -15.69 -17.13 -10.88
CA TYR A 1229 -14.70 -17.27 -11.94
C TYR A 1229 -14.01 -18.62 -11.85
N VAL A 1230 -13.82 -19.29 -12.98
CA VAL A 1230 -13.12 -20.57 -13.07
C VAL A 1230 -11.99 -20.48 -14.09
N ASN A 1231 -10.80 -20.94 -13.70
CA ASN A 1231 -9.63 -21.02 -14.55
C ASN A 1231 -9.26 -22.49 -14.81
N MET A 1232 -8.98 -22.86 -16.06
CA MET A 1232 -8.62 -24.21 -16.49
C MET A 1232 -7.22 -24.23 -17.13
N TYR A 1233 -6.37 -25.19 -16.75
CA TYR A 1233 -5.00 -25.34 -17.26
C TYR A 1233 -4.55 -26.79 -17.41
N LEU A 1234 -3.50 -27.02 -18.23
CA LEU A 1234 -2.95 -28.35 -18.52
C LEU A 1234 -1.86 -28.76 -17.52
N ALA A 1235 -1.84 -30.04 -17.12
CA ALA A 1235 -0.90 -30.57 -16.11
C ALA A 1235 0.50 -30.94 -16.64
N LYS A 1236 0.68 -31.13 -17.97
CA LYS A 1236 1.88 -31.79 -18.55
C LYS A 1236 2.97 -30.86 -19.08
N GLU A 1237 2.90 -29.55 -18.83
CA GLU A 1237 4.00 -28.63 -19.12
C GLU A 1237 4.45 -27.93 -17.83
N SER A 1238 5.67 -28.22 -17.39
CA SER A 1238 6.36 -27.49 -16.32
C SER A 1238 6.52 -25.98 -16.61
N ASN A 1239 6.24 -25.55 -17.85
CA ASN A 1239 6.19 -24.16 -18.31
C ASN A 1239 4.76 -23.58 -18.49
N GLY A 1240 3.73 -24.25 -17.95
CA GLY A 1240 2.42 -23.62 -17.74
C GLY A 1240 1.80 -22.97 -18.98
N THR A 1241 1.64 -23.71 -20.09
CA THR A 1241 0.74 -23.26 -21.14
C THR A 1241 -0.70 -23.40 -20.66
N LEU A 1242 -1.28 -22.27 -20.29
CA LEU A 1242 -2.71 -22.13 -20.05
C LEU A 1242 -3.35 -21.71 -21.39
N ILE A 1243 -4.55 -22.21 -21.68
CA ILE A 1243 -5.34 -21.76 -22.84
C ILE A 1243 -6.69 -21.40 -22.25
N GLN A 1244 -6.75 -20.19 -21.72
CA GLN A 1244 -7.88 -19.78 -20.91
C GLN A 1244 -9.14 -19.65 -21.73
N LEU A 1245 -10.27 -20.11 -21.19
CA LEU A 1245 -11.58 -19.61 -21.58
C LEU A 1245 -12.23 -18.98 -20.36
N ASN A 1246 -12.46 -17.69 -20.45
CA ASN A 1246 -13.12 -16.91 -19.42
C ASN A 1246 -14.62 -17.12 -19.54
N ASN A 1247 -15.30 -17.46 -18.45
CA ASN A 1247 -16.75 -17.39 -18.44
C ASN A 1247 -17.27 -16.86 -17.12
N TRP A 1248 -18.01 -15.77 -17.21
CA TRP A 1248 -18.55 -15.05 -16.07
C TRP A 1248 -19.94 -15.59 -15.74
N SER A 1249 -20.19 -15.82 -14.46
CA SER A 1249 -21.54 -16.01 -13.95
C SER A 1249 -21.77 -14.97 -12.86
N GLN A 1250 -22.63 -13.98 -13.11
CA GLN A 1250 -23.14 -13.13 -12.04
C GLN A 1250 -23.89 -14.01 -11.02
N ILE A 1251 -23.61 -13.77 -9.75
CA ILE A 1251 -24.39 -14.34 -8.65
C ILE A 1251 -25.60 -13.43 -8.46
N THR A 1252 -26.61 -13.57 -9.33
CA THR A 1252 -27.86 -12.82 -9.21
C THR A 1252 -28.74 -13.49 -8.18
N ALA A 1253 -29.28 -12.71 -7.23
CA ALA A 1253 -30.45 -13.13 -6.50
C ALA A 1253 -31.60 -13.20 -7.51
N ASN A 1254 -32.30 -14.33 -7.61
CA ASN A 1254 -33.58 -14.35 -8.31
C ASN A 1254 -34.54 -13.52 -7.45
N ALA A 1255 -34.73 -12.25 -7.79
CA ALA A 1255 -35.98 -11.60 -7.50
C ALA A 1255 -37.03 -12.34 -8.33
N LYS A 1256 -38.07 -12.83 -7.66
CA LYS A 1256 -39.22 -13.48 -8.29
C LYS A 1256 -39.68 -12.64 -9.49
N ASP A 1257 -39.48 -13.16 -10.70
CA ASP A 1257 -40.39 -12.93 -11.82
C ASP A 1257 -41.58 -13.87 -11.65
#